data_AF-A0A9Q1DV09-F1
#
_entry.id   AF-A0A9Q1DV09-F1
#
_cell.length_a   1.000
_cell.length_b   1.000
_cell.length_c   1.000
_cell.angle_alpha   90.00
_cell.angle_beta   90.00
_cell.angle_gamma   90.00
#
_symmetry.space_group_name_H-M   'P 1'
#
loop_
_entity.id
_entity.type
_entity.pdbx_description
1 polymer ?
#
loop_
_entity_poly.entity_id
_entity_poly.type
_entity_poly.pdbx_seq_one_letter_code
_entity_poly.pdbx_strand_id
1 'polypeptide(L)'
;MDPCTGMENSAQDVEGLKASREALEFLASIDLKELEHCLFADSLTTVSDTGRELGEFTITVQNANYDNQPCYHVHANSHGSIDNIPCGTSFTAYISTKLETLEQSHHEYVTLQDHLLDRKSQMVRRGDQLLLNKVVTEREAVKRQTFTFPISSLEGFVSEASNLLILRVLAQRKRIPENMVFLTLDPETKITVSTYEGLGQKQQMVGQECMEVFGIKRMVDSIEGVPAVWHCYFLSDGHLASRVQVGSPVTMRLIQLPVQMGGDDKDKKAEFEKKPLVWEEDMQLCSKFLDRKEALKADYTTYVRQHPELKALMADFLQFLLLGKPDDVFSFAAEYFAPFASQSNPESTLKFTELRLSFTKLSFQMQEKREDGSKLLAQQNLQNTKDHQCIACHGPVKTMLKTVILIGGPQKGTRFRPLSFEVPKPLFPVAGVPMLQHHIEACAKVPNMKEILLIGFYQPNEELTRFLSCAQQEYKISIRYLQEYSALGTGGGLYHFRDQILSGGPEAFFVMNADVCSEFPLPDMLDFQKEHGDPHSFVILGTTANRKQSMNYGCIVENQQTNEVLHYVEKPSTFVSDIINCGIYLFTPEIFQHIGMVFQKNQQDMLLYPYEGEEQTNGWQRAEVIRLEQDIFTALAGQGKLYVYKTHRFWSQIKSAGSAIYASRLYLNQYHKTHPERLATNEDGGPKISGNVYIHPTANIDPTAVLGPNVSIGTGVTIGAGVRVRESIILHGATLQDHSCVLNSIVGWDSTIGKWARVEGTPSDPNPNDPYAKIDSETLFRDGKLTPSITILGCNVNIPSEVIILNSIVLPHKDLNRSFKNQIIL
;
A
#
# COMPACT_ATOMS: atom_id res chain seq x y z
N MET A 1 -2.95 -33.11 -23.83
CA MET A 1 -3.50 -32.19 -24.84
C MET A 1 -3.38 -30.82 -24.24
N ASP A 2 -2.49 -29.99 -24.77
CA ASP A 2 -2.18 -28.68 -24.19
C ASP A 2 -3.09 -27.60 -24.80
N PRO A 3 -3.83 -26.83 -24.00
CA PRO A 3 -4.62 -25.70 -24.48
C PRO A 3 -3.94 -24.37 -24.10
N CYS A 4 -2.86 -24.01 -24.80
CA CYS A 4 -2.21 -22.70 -24.62
C CYS A 4 -1.69 -22.09 -25.92
N THR A 5 -1.84 -20.77 -26.01
CA THR A 5 -1.25 -19.84 -26.99
C THR A 5 -1.49 -20.12 -28.47
N GLY A 6 -2.54 -19.51 -29.02
CA GLY A 6 -2.50 -18.92 -30.36
C GLY A 6 -2.43 -17.39 -30.22
N MET A 7 -1.37 -16.76 -30.74
CA MET A 7 -1.32 -15.30 -30.94
C MET A 7 -1.53 -15.02 -32.43
N GLU A 8 -2.65 -14.39 -32.77
CA GLU A 8 -2.92 -13.92 -34.13
C GLU A 8 -2.40 -12.48 -34.28
N ASN A 9 -1.22 -12.34 -34.88
CA ASN A 9 -0.75 -11.05 -35.39
C ASN A 9 -1.22 -10.92 -36.84
N SER A 10 -2.06 -9.92 -37.12
CA SER A 10 -2.44 -9.57 -38.49
C SER A 10 -2.12 -8.10 -38.79
N ALA A 11 -1.35 -7.89 -39.86
CA ALA A 11 -1.40 -6.63 -40.57
C ALA A 11 -2.75 -6.58 -41.32
N GLN A 12 -3.45 -5.46 -41.24
CA GLN A 12 -4.65 -5.19 -42.03
C GLN A 12 -4.29 -4.17 -43.10
N ASP A 13 -4.43 -4.54 -44.37
CA ASP A 13 -4.23 -3.61 -45.49
C ASP A 13 -5.42 -2.66 -45.58
N VAL A 14 -5.14 -1.35 -45.55
CA VAL A 14 -6.15 -0.28 -45.59
C VAL A 14 -6.52 0.07 -47.05
N GLU A 15 -6.72 -0.95 -47.88
CA GLU A 15 -6.98 -0.75 -49.32
C GLU A 15 -8.39 -0.23 -49.58
N GLY A 16 -8.48 1.08 -49.85
CA GLY A 16 -9.64 1.74 -50.45
C GLY A 16 -10.42 2.69 -49.54
N LEU A 17 -10.33 2.54 -48.21
CA LEU A 17 -10.97 3.45 -47.26
C LEU A 17 -10.14 4.72 -47.03
N LYS A 18 -10.80 5.88 -47.06
CA LYS A 18 -10.23 7.20 -46.72
C LYS A 18 -11.29 8.10 -46.08
N ALA A 19 -10.85 9.04 -45.25
CA ALA A 19 -11.71 10.16 -44.85
C ALA A 19 -12.07 11.05 -46.05
N SER A 20 -13.22 11.72 -46.01
CA SER A 20 -13.59 12.67 -47.06
C SER A 20 -12.80 13.97 -46.94
N ARG A 21 -12.62 14.69 -48.07
CA ARG A 21 -11.93 15.98 -48.09
C ARG A 21 -12.61 16.97 -47.14
N GLU A 22 -13.93 16.94 -47.11
CA GLU A 22 -14.79 17.79 -46.29
C GLU A 22 -14.61 17.51 -44.79
N ALA A 23 -14.24 16.28 -44.41
CA ALA A 23 -13.90 15.89 -43.04
C ALA A 23 -12.48 16.32 -42.64
N LEU A 24 -11.51 16.23 -43.56
CA LEU A 24 -10.16 16.76 -43.35
C LEU A 24 -10.15 18.30 -43.28
N GLU A 25 -10.90 18.96 -44.17
CA GLU A 25 -11.13 20.41 -44.13
C GLU A 25 -11.87 20.82 -42.84
N PHE A 26 -12.81 20.00 -42.34
CA PHE A 26 -13.42 20.24 -41.03
C PHE A 26 -12.39 20.20 -39.90
N LEU A 27 -11.59 19.13 -39.77
CA LEU A 27 -10.55 19.04 -38.71
C LEU A 27 -9.54 20.19 -38.79
N ALA A 28 -9.09 20.55 -39.99
CA ALA A 28 -8.17 21.67 -40.21
C ALA A 28 -8.82 23.06 -39.93
N SER A 29 -10.15 23.14 -39.82
CA SER A 29 -10.89 24.37 -39.55
C SER A 29 -11.23 24.59 -38.07
N ILE A 30 -10.92 23.65 -37.17
CA ILE A 30 -11.22 23.79 -35.74
C ILE A 30 -10.18 24.69 -35.09
N ASP A 31 -10.61 25.77 -34.43
CA ASP A 31 -9.70 26.63 -33.66
C ASP A 31 -9.50 26.09 -32.24
N LEU A 32 -8.32 26.36 -31.67
CA LEU A 32 -7.99 25.97 -30.28
C LEU A 32 -8.98 26.58 -29.28
N LYS A 33 -9.44 27.82 -29.52
CA LYS A 33 -10.44 28.47 -28.66
C LYS A 33 -11.81 27.83 -28.75
N GLU A 34 -12.18 27.27 -29.89
CA GLU A 34 -13.45 26.55 -30.05
C GLU A 34 -13.41 25.24 -29.26
N LEU A 35 -12.25 24.56 -29.26
CA LEU A 35 -12.01 23.39 -28.41
C LEU A 35 -11.96 23.76 -26.92
N GLU A 36 -11.41 24.92 -26.54
CA GLU A 36 -11.45 25.44 -25.16
C GLU A 36 -12.89 25.58 -24.64
N HIS A 37 -13.81 26.10 -25.47
CA HIS A 37 -15.25 26.16 -25.15
C HIS A 37 -15.94 24.78 -25.12
N CYS A 38 -15.25 23.70 -25.51
CA CYS A 38 -15.73 22.32 -25.43
C CYS A 38 -15.16 21.54 -24.22
N LEU A 39 -14.36 22.15 -23.33
CA LEU A 39 -13.68 21.48 -22.20
C LEU A 39 -14.52 21.47 -20.90
N PHE A 40 -15.69 20.84 -20.95
CA PHE A 40 -16.59 20.69 -19.80
C PHE A 40 -17.00 19.22 -19.57
N ALA A 41 -17.61 18.96 -18.41
CA ALA A 41 -18.17 17.66 -18.08
C ALA A 41 -19.67 17.56 -18.43
N ASP A 42 -20.12 16.39 -18.87
CA ASP A 42 -21.54 16.03 -18.95
C ASP A 42 -21.83 14.90 -17.95
N SER A 43 -23.02 14.91 -17.34
CA SER A 43 -23.57 13.78 -16.56
C SER A 43 -25.04 13.59 -16.95
N LEU A 44 -25.36 12.41 -17.46
CA LEU A 44 -26.67 12.02 -17.95
C LEU A 44 -27.14 10.77 -17.19
N THR A 45 -28.44 10.68 -16.95
CA THR A 45 -29.04 9.46 -16.39
C THR A 45 -29.42 8.52 -17.54
N THR A 46 -28.99 7.27 -17.40
CA THR A 46 -29.31 6.16 -18.29
C THR A 46 -30.68 5.62 -17.91
N VAL A 47 -31.66 5.64 -18.83
CA VAL A 47 -33.05 5.24 -18.58
C VAL A 47 -33.57 4.20 -19.58
N SER A 48 -34.54 3.40 -19.14
CA SER A 48 -35.36 2.57 -20.03
C SER A 48 -36.35 3.39 -20.86
N ASP A 49 -36.89 2.77 -21.90
CA ASP A 49 -38.12 3.16 -22.62
C ASP A 49 -39.30 3.48 -21.68
N THR A 50 -39.48 2.67 -20.65
CA THR A 50 -40.47 2.81 -19.56
C THR A 50 -40.13 3.93 -18.56
N GLY A 51 -38.99 4.60 -18.72
CA GLY A 51 -38.55 5.74 -17.91
C GLY A 51 -37.92 5.41 -16.57
N ARG A 52 -37.68 4.12 -16.26
CA ARG A 52 -36.94 3.68 -15.06
C ARG A 52 -35.46 4.09 -15.21
N GLU A 53 -34.87 4.59 -14.14
CA GLU A 53 -33.43 4.83 -14.07
C GLU A 53 -32.67 3.49 -13.99
N LEU A 54 -31.68 3.32 -14.86
CA LEU A 54 -30.88 2.09 -15.02
C LEU A 54 -29.39 2.29 -14.70
N GLY A 55 -28.92 3.53 -14.66
CA GLY A 55 -27.50 3.85 -14.45
C GLY A 55 -27.14 5.31 -14.77
N GLU A 56 -25.84 5.59 -14.92
CA GLU A 56 -25.29 6.91 -15.24
C GLU A 56 -24.44 6.83 -16.52
N PHE A 57 -24.32 7.94 -17.24
CA PHE A 57 -23.35 8.17 -18.29
C PHE A 57 -22.66 9.52 -18.08
N THR A 58 -21.35 9.49 -17.87
CA THR A 58 -20.53 10.69 -17.66
C THR A 58 -19.52 10.88 -18.79
N ILE A 59 -19.23 12.14 -19.09
CA ILE A 59 -18.14 12.57 -19.96
C ILE A 59 -17.35 13.64 -19.19
N THR A 60 -16.02 13.55 -19.22
CA THR A 60 -15.11 14.58 -18.73
C THR A 60 -14.07 14.88 -19.80
N VAL A 61 -13.86 16.15 -20.10
CA VAL A 61 -12.87 16.63 -21.07
C VAL A 61 -12.12 17.80 -20.46
N GLN A 62 -10.79 17.70 -20.41
CA GLN A 62 -9.92 18.70 -19.77
C GLN A 62 -8.59 18.84 -20.53
N ASN A 63 -7.92 19.98 -20.36
CA ASN A 63 -6.54 20.16 -20.79
C ASN A 63 -5.60 19.22 -20.02
N ALA A 64 -4.60 18.68 -20.71
CA ALA A 64 -3.58 17.79 -20.15
C ALA A 64 -2.26 17.91 -20.94
N ASN A 65 -1.23 17.20 -20.48
CA ASN A 65 0.02 17.02 -21.23
C ASN A 65 0.31 15.51 -21.38
N TYR A 66 0.80 15.12 -22.56
CA TYR A 66 1.25 13.75 -22.86
C TYR A 66 2.59 13.84 -23.61
N ASP A 67 3.62 13.12 -23.16
CA ASP A 67 5.01 13.26 -23.64
C ASP A 67 5.50 14.73 -23.75
N ASN A 68 5.11 15.56 -22.78
CA ASN A 68 5.35 17.02 -22.73
C ASN A 68 4.77 17.83 -23.92
N GLN A 69 3.83 17.27 -24.69
CA GLN A 69 3.01 18.01 -25.65
C GLN A 69 1.64 18.34 -25.04
N PRO A 70 1.05 19.51 -25.33
CA PRO A 70 -0.30 19.85 -24.92
C PRO A 70 -1.32 18.93 -25.63
N CYS A 71 -2.29 18.44 -24.88
CA CYS A 71 -3.31 17.52 -25.34
C CYS A 71 -4.61 17.71 -24.53
N TYR A 72 -5.67 17.01 -24.93
CA TYR A 72 -6.88 16.88 -24.12
C TYR A 72 -6.93 15.47 -23.51
N HIS A 73 -7.25 15.41 -22.23
CA HIS A 73 -7.61 14.17 -21.55
C HIS A 73 -9.13 14.01 -21.58
N VAL A 74 -9.59 12.92 -22.19
CA VAL A 74 -11.01 12.57 -22.31
C VAL A 74 -11.25 11.29 -21.53
N HIS A 75 -12.15 11.33 -20.55
CA HIS A 75 -12.65 10.14 -19.87
C HIS A 75 -14.17 10.12 -19.90
N ALA A 76 -14.75 9.03 -20.40
CA ALA A 76 -16.19 8.80 -20.42
C ALA A 76 -16.51 7.42 -19.83
N ASN A 77 -17.53 7.36 -18.97
CA ASN A 77 -17.94 6.15 -18.28
C ASN A 77 -19.47 5.99 -18.33
N SER A 78 -19.95 4.86 -18.84
CA SER A 78 -21.33 4.41 -18.72
C SER A 78 -21.37 3.15 -17.87
N HIS A 79 -22.17 3.15 -16.81
CA HIS A 79 -22.43 1.97 -15.99
C HIS A 79 -23.91 1.87 -15.64
N GLY A 80 -24.43 0.65 -15.53
CA GLY A 80 -25.81 0.42 -15.15
C GLY A 80 -26.21 -1.05 -15.15
N SER A 81 -27.51 -1.30 -15.02
CA SER A 81 -28.10 -2.63 -15.14
C SER A 81 -29.26 -2.63 -16.14
N ILE A 82 -29.16 -3.43 -17.19
CA ILE A 82 -30.27 -3.73 -18.11
C ILE A 82 -30.83 -5.09 -17.70
N ASP A 83 -32.13 -5.19 -17.43
CA ASP A 83 -32.79 -6.42 -16.94
C ASP A 83 -32.08 -7.09 -15.73
N ASN A 84 -31.58 -6.24 -14.82
CA ASN A 84 -30.77 -6.59 -13.64
C ASN A 84 -29.39 -7.21 -13.95
N ILE A 85 -28.94 -7.21 -15.20
CA ILE A 85 -27.61 -7.65 -15.64
C ILE A 85 -26.65 -6.45 -15.60
N PRO A 86 -25.57 -6.47 -14.80
CA PRO A 86 -24.58 -5.40 -14.79
C PRO A 86 -23.84 -5.30 -16.14
N CYS A 87 -23.85 -4.10 -16.72
CA CYS A 87 -23.19 -3.79 -17.97
C CYS A 87 -22.59 -2.38 -17.95
N GLY A 88 -21.48 -2.18 -18.68
CA GLY A 88 -20.86 -0.88 -18.77
C GLY A 88 -19.82 -0.75 -19.89
N THR A 89 -19.49 0.49 -20.19
CA THR A 89 -18.51 0.88 -21.21
C THR A 89 -17.78 2.13 -20.71
N SER A 90 -16.46 2.04 -20.54
CA SER A 90 -15.61 3.16 -20.12
C SER A 90 -14.42 3.32 -21.05
N PHE A 91 -14.02 4.55 -21.33
CA PHE A 91 -12.75 4.83 -22.01
C PHE A 91 -12.05 6.06 -21.45
N THR A 92 -10.72 5.98 -21.44
CA THR A 92 -9.80 7.05 -21.04
C THR A 92 -8.80 7.26 -22.18
N ALA A 93 -8.60 8.50 -22.61
CA ALA A 93 -7.76 8.82 -23.76
C ALA A 93 -7.01 10.14 -23.61
N TYR A 94 -5.83 10.19 -24.21
CA TYR A 94 -5.07 11.39 -24.52
C TYR A 94 -5.12 11.62 -26.02
N ILE A 95 -5.67 12.77 -26.42
CA ILE A 95 -5.81 13.19 -27.82
C ILE A 95 -5.12 14.54 -28.02
N SER A 96 -4.34 14.67 -29.09
CA SER A 96 -3.59 15.90 -29.39
C SER A 96 -4.51 17.11 -29.62
N THR A 97 -3.94 18.32 -29.66
CA THR A 97 -4.65 19.53 -30.08
C THR A 97 -5.24 19.48 -31.49
N LYS A 98 -4.82 18.52 -32.32
CA LYS A 98 -5.39 18.23 -33.65
C LYS A 98 -6.45 17.12 -33.64
N LEU A 99 -6.85 16.66 -32.45
CA LEU A 99 -7.74 15.52 -32.20
C LEU A 99 -7.19 14.14 -32.65
N GLU A 100 -5.93 14.06 -33.11
CA GLU A 100 -5.22 12.79 -33.36
C GLU A 100 -5.01 12.04 -32.03
N THR A 101 -5.34 10.73 -31.98
CA THR A 101 -5.15 9.90 -30.79
C THR A 101 -3.67 9.68 -30.46
N LEU A 102 -3.30 9.87 -29.18
CA LEU A 102 -1.97 9.56 -28.64
C LEU A 102 -2.01 8.22 -27.88
N GLU A 103 -2.95 8.10 -26.95
CA GLU A 103 -3.30 6.85 -26.26
C GLU A 103 -4.82 6.81 -25.99
N GLN A 104 -5.43 5.62 -26.09
CA GLN A 104 -6.80 5.37 -25.62
C GLN A 104 -6.91 3.95 -25.04
N SER A 105 -7.34 3.85 -23.79
CA SER A 105 -7.81 2.60 -23.17
C SER A 105 -9.33 2.57 -23.16
N HIS A 106 -9.94 1.46 -23.57
CA HIS A 106 -11.39 1.27 -23.67
C HIS A 106 -11.78 -0.12 -23.15
N HIS A 107 -12.75 -0.17 -22.24
CA HIS A 107 -13.22 -1.37 -21.55
C HIS A 107 -14.75 -1.45 -21.60
N GLU A 108 -15.26 -2.54 -22.18
CA GLU A 108 -16.67 -2.92 -22.28
C GLU A 108 -16.87 -4.22 -21.49
N TYR A 109 -17.95 -4.31 -20.69
CA TYR A 109 -18.26 -5.52 -19.91
C TYR A 109 -19.77 -5.79 -19.81
N VAL A 110 -20.12 -7.08 -19.78
CA VAL A 110 -21.49 -7.58 -19.50
C VAL A 110 -21.39 -8.84 -18.64
N THR A 111 -22.14 -8.87 -17.53
CA THR A 111 -22.04 -9.90 -16.48
C THR A 111 -23.31 -10.76 -16.40
N LEU A 112 -23.49 -11.71 -17.32
CA LEU A 112 -24.59 -12.69 -17.27
C LEU A 112 -24.20 -13.90 -16.42
N GLN A 113 -25.18 -14.55 -15.78
CA GLN A 113 -24.99 -15.68 -14.87
C GLN A 113 -24.19 -16.86 -15.48
N ASP A 114 -24.36 -17.13 -16.78
CA ASP A 114 -23.64 -18.18 -17.52
C ASP A 114 -22.66 -17.64 -18.58
N HIS A 115 -22.50 -16.31 -18.70
CA HIS A 115 -21.73 -15.66 -19.78
C HIS A 115 -21.11 -14.34 -19.31
N LEU A 116 -19.87 -14.38 -18.80
CA LEU A 116 -19.05 -13.18 -18.63
C LEU A 116 -18.42 -12.81 -19.98
N LEU A 117 -18.69 -11.59 -20.44
CA LEU A 117 -18.01 -10.94 -21.57
C LEU A 117 -17.25 -9.72 -21.03
N ASP A 118 -15.92 -9.76 -21.15
CA ASP A 118 -15.03 -8.68 -20.75
C ASP A 118 -14.09 -8.35 -21.91
N ARG A 119 -14.30 -7.18 -22.53
CA ARG A 119 -13.57 -6.72 -23.72
C ARG A 119 -12.75 -5.49 -23.35
N LYS A 120 -11.43 -5.62 -23.39
CA LYS A 120 -10.48 -4.53 -23.14
C LYS A 120 -9.64 -4.27 -24.39
N SER A 121 -9.47 -3.01 -24.74
CA SER A 121 -8.60 -2.58 -25.84
C SER A 121 -7.75 -1.38 -25.42
N GLN A 122 -6.46 -1.42 -25.78
CA GLN A 122 -5.51 -0.34 -25.55
C GLN A 122 -4.85 0.03 -26.88
N MET A 123 -5.01 1.29 -27.26
CA MET A 123 -4.50 1.91 -28.48
C MET A 123 -3.39 2.89 -28.09
N VAL A 124 -2.18 2.75 -28.62
CA VAL A 124 -1.03 3.61 -28.29
C VAL A 124 -0.27 3.96 -29.56
N ARG A 125 -0.05 5.26 -29.80
CA ARG A 125 0.80 5.76 -30.89
C ARG A 125 2.27 5.58 -30.52
N ARG A 126 3.05 4.99 -31.42
CA ARG A 126 4.49 4.73 -31.25
C ARG A 126 5.22 5.10 -32.53
N GLY A 127 5.69 6.34 -32.60
CA GLY A 127 6.27 6.92 -33.82
C GLY A 127 5.23 7.00 -34.94
N ASP A 128 5.54 6.39 -36.09
CA ASP A 128 4.69 6.36 -37.29
C ASP A 128 3.69 5.18 -37.31
N GLN A 129 3.44 4.55 -36.15
CA GLN A 129 2.49 3.43 -36.02
C GLN A 129 1.50 3.65 -34.87
N LEU A 130 0.28 3.16 -35.06
CA LEU A 130 -0.75 3.03 -34.03
C LEU A 130 -0.87 1.54 -33.66
N LEU A 131 -0.46 1.20 -32.44
CA LEU A 131 -0.50 -0.16 -31.90
C LEU A 131 -1.82 -0.36 -31.14
N LEU A 132 -2.60 -1.38 -31.52
CA LEU A 132 -3.87 -1.71 -30.87
C LEU A 132 -3.83 -3.13 -30.32
N ASN A 133 -3.83 -3.25 -28.99
CA ASN A 133 -3.95 -4.53 -28.30
C ASN A 133 -5.40 -4.74 -27.86
N LYS A 134 -6.00 -5.88 -28.20
CA LYS A 134 -7.35 -6.30 -27.77
C LYS A 134 -7.26 -7.59 -26.97
N VAL A 135 -7.93 -7.61 -25.82
CA VAL A 135 -8.17 -8.79 -25.00
C VAL A 135 -9.68 -8.96 -24.87
N VAL A 136 -10.18 -10.13 -25.27
CA VAL A 136 -11.58 -10.52 -25.08
C VAL A 136 -11.59 -11.75 -24.19
N THR A 137 -12.25 -11.66 -23.04
CA THR A 137 -12.52 -12.78 -22.16
C THR A 137 -13.98 -13.16 -22.30
N GLU A 138 -14.24 -14.38 -22.78
CA GLU A 138 -15.57 -14.97 -22.89
C GLU A 138 -15.58 -16.27 -22.07
N ARG A 139 -16.26 -16.25 -20.92
CA ARG A 139 -16.19 -17.32 -19.91
C ARG A 139 -14.73 -17.59 -19.50
N GLU A 140 -14.24 -18.81 -19.72
CA GLU A 140 -12.85 -19.23 -19.43
C GLU A 140 -11.87 -18.92 -20.59
N ALA A 141 -12.38 -18.55 -21.78
CA ALA A 141 -11.56 -18.35 -22.97
C ALA A 141 -11.06 -16.90 -23.06
N VAL A 142 -9.73 -16.72 -23.11
CA VAL A 142 -9.09 -15.41 -23.28
C VAL A 142 -8.49 -15.32 -24.68
N LYS A 143 -9.17 -14.64 -25.61
CA LYS A 143 -8.58 -14.29 -26.92
C LYS A 143 -7.76 -13.01 -26.80
N ARG A 144 -6.54 -13.02 -27.35
CA ARG A 144 -5.68 -11.84 -27.47
C ARG A 144 -5.33 -11.61 -28.93
N GLN A 145 -5.45 -10.36 -29.38
CA GLN A 145 -5.14 -9.94 -30.74
C GLN A 145 -4.37 -8.62 -30.68
N THR A 146 -3.36 -8.47 -31.55
CA THR A 146 -2.59 -7.24 -31.67
C THR A 146 -2.60 -6.82 -33.13
N PHE A 147 -3.12 -5.62 -33.38
CA PHE A 147 -3.15 -4.98 -34.68
C PHE A 147 -2.15 -3.82 -34.69
N THR A 148 -1.58 -3.50 -35.84
CA THR A 148 -0.65 -2.38 -36.02
C THR A 148 -0.94 -1.68 -37.33
N PHE A 149 -1.20 -0.38 -37.26
CA PHE A 149 -1.62 0.43 -38.39
C PHE A 149 -0.60 1.56 -38.63
N PRO A 150 -0.07 1.75 -39.85
CA PRO A 150 0.74 2.91 -40.18
C PRO A 150 -0.05 4.22 -40.01
N ILE A 151 0.51 5.23 -39.36
CA ILE A 151 -0.14 6.55 -39.20
C ILE A 151 -0.39 7.18 -40.59
N SER A 152 0.48 6.93 -41.56
CA SER A 152 0.29 7.30 -42.97
C SER A 152 -0.94 6.69 -43.67
N SER A 153 -1.58 5.67 -43.07
CA SER A 153 -2.85 5.07 -43.55
C SER A 153 -4.07 5.50 -42.74
N LEU A 154 -3.89 6.37 -41.74
CA LEU A 154 -4.91 6.82 -40.79
C LEU A 154 -5.23 8.33 -40.93
N GLU A 155 -5.07 8.87 -42.13
CA GLU A 155 -5.43 10.27 -42.43
C GLU A 155 -6.94 10.49 -42.22
N GLY A 156 -7.30 11.36 -41.28
CA GLY A 156 -8.69 11.57 -40.87
C GLY A 156 -9.27 10.45 -40.00
N PHE A 157 -8.43 9.71 -39.26
CA PHE A 157 -8.88 8.78 -38.22
C PHE A 157 -9.38 9.50 -36.96
N VAL A 158 -10.52 9.06 -36.46
CA VAL A 158 -11.24 9.59 -35.30
C VAL A 158 -11.56 8.44 -34.35
N SER A 159 -10.98 8.47 -33.15
CA SER A 159 -11.34 7.57 -32.05
C SER A 159 -12.62 8.04 -31.34
N GLU A 160 -13.24 7.19 -30.51
CA GLU A 160 -14.42 7.58 -29.71
C GLU A 160 -14.17 8.82 -28.83
N ALA A 161 -12.94 9.00 -28.31
CA ALA A 161 -12.56 10.20 -27.57
C ALA A 161 -12.52 11.45 -28.45
N SER A 162 -11.85 11.37 -29.60
CA SER A 162 -11.79 12.45 -30.59
C SER A 162 -13.20 12.83 -31.10
N ASN A 163 -14.07 11.83 -31.28
CA ASN A 163 -15.46 12.00 -31.70
C ASN A 163 -16.29 12.83 -30.71
N LEU A 164 -16.07 12.72 -29.39
CA LEU A 164 -16.83 13.52 -28.42
C LEU A 164 -16.57 15.03 -28.57
N LEU A 165 -15.32 15.45 -28.81
CA LEU A 165 -15.00 16.85 -29.11
C LEU A 165 -15.55 17.28 -30.48
N ILE A 166 -15.44 16.44 -31.52
CA ILE A 166 -16.01 16.71 -32.84
C ILE A 166 -17.53 16.97 -32.75
N LEU A 167 -18.27 16.14 -32.00
CA LEU A 167 -19.71 16.31 -31.82
C LEU A 167 -20.06 17.62 -31.09
N ARG A 168 -19.29 18.02 -30.06
CA ARG A 168 -19.48 19.31 -29.38
C ARG A 168 -19.22 20.50 -30.32
N VAL A 169 -18.15 20.47 -31.11
CA VAL A 169 -17.85 21.52 -32.12
C VAL A 169 -18.93 21.60 -33.19
N LEU A 170 -19.40 20.47 -33.74
CA LEU A 170 -20.51 20.43 -34.71
C LEU A 170 -21.81 21.01 -34.14
N ALA A 171 -22.06 20.78 -32.84
CA ALA A 171 -23.23 21.31 -32.13
C ALA A 171 -23.13 22.82 -31.90
N GLN A 172 -21.99 23.33 -31.42
CA GLN A 172 -21.75 24.78 -31.24
C GLN A 172 -21.83 25.53 -32.58
N ARG A 173 -21.27 24.95 -33.66
CA ARG A 173 -21.42 25.48 -35.04
C ARG A 173 -22.84 25.38 -35.60
N LYS A 174 -23.72 24.58 -34.98
CA LYS A 174 -25.06 24.16 -35.49
C LYS A 174 -25.05 23.74 -36.97
N ARG A 175 -23.92 23.19 -37.45
CA ARG A 175 -23.65 22.92 -38.87
C ARG A 175 -22.75 21.71 -39.02
N ILE A 176 -23.15 20.78 -39.90
CA ILE A 176 -22.36 19.63 -40.31
C ILE A 176 -22.02 19.79 -41.81
N PRO A 177 -20.77 19.54 -42.25
CA PRO A 177 -20.44 19.48 -43.67
C PRO A 177 -21.20 18.36 -44.39
N GLU A 178 -21.63 18.61 -45.62
CA GLU A 178 -22.18 17.56 -46.49
C GLU A 178 -21.09 16.52 -46.79
N ASN A 179 -21.46 15.23 -46.79
CA ASN A 179 -20.53 14.11 -47.03
C ASN A 179 -19.32 14.08 -46.06
N MET A 180 -19.49 14.49 -44.80
CA MET A 180 -18.42 14.37 -43.80
C MET A 180 -18.24 12.90 -43.38
N VAL A 181 -17.09 12.30 -43.75
CA VAL A 181 -16.73 10.90 -43.49
C VAL A 181 -15.36 10.82 -42.83
N PHE A 182 -15.27 10.21 -41.64
CA PHE A 182 -14.01 9.94 -40.95
C PHE A 182 -13.67 8.45 -40.97
N LEU A 183 -12.38 8.10 -40.91
CA LEU A 183 -11.95 6.75 -40.56
C LEU A 183 -12.18 6.51 -39.06
N THR A 184 -12.59 5.31 -38.68
CA THR A 184 -12.79 4.89 -37.28
C THR A 184 -12.53 3.39 -37.17
N LEU A 185 -12.70 2.81 -35.98
CA LEU A 185 -12.81 1.36 -35.80
C LEU A 185 -14.27 0.93 -35.63
N ASP A 186 -14.58 -0.30 -36.07
CA ASP A 186 -15.78 -1.02 -35.66
C ASP A 186 -15.56 -1.75 -34.29
N PRO A 187 -16.60 -2.32 -33.65
CA PRO A 187 -16.45 -3.07 -32.39
C PRO A 187 -15.51 -4.28 -32.52
N GLU A 188 -15.40 -4.82 -33.74
CA GLU A 188 -14.52 -5.92 -34.14
C GLU A 188 -13.06 -5.45 -34.35
N THR A 189 -12.79 -4.15 -34.14
CA THR A 189 -11.49 -3.45 -34.20
C THR A 189 -10.82 -3.49 -35.58
N LYS A 190 -11.64 -3.45 -36.65
CA LYS A 190 -11.20 -3.24 -38.03
C LYS A 190 -11.37 -1.78 -38.41
N ILE A 191 -10.55 -1.27 -39.33
CA ILE A 191 -10.72 0.08 -39.87
C ILE A 191 -11.97 0.13 -40.74
N THR A 192 -12.84 1.09 -40.44
CA THR A 192 -14.12 1.35 -41.10
C THR A 192 -14.32 2.86 -41.25
N VAL A 193 -15.49 3.28 -41.75
CA VAL A 193 -15.87 4.69 -41.84
C VAL A 193 -16.99 5.06 -40.87
N SER A 194 -17.07 6.35 -40.53
CA SER A 194 -18.24 6.93 -39.86
C SER A 194 -18.70 8.21 -40.53
N THR A 195 -20.03 8.36 -40.64
CA THR A 195 -20.71 9.43 -41.35
C THR A 195 -21.61 10.23 -40.40
N TYR A 196 -21.83 11.50 -40.71
CA TYR A 196 -22.48 12.47 -39.82
C TYR A 196 -23.59 13.23 -40.54
N GLU A 197 -24.77 13.29 -39.94
CA GLU A 197 -25.97 13.95 -40.48
C GLU A 197 -26.63 14.86 -39.43
N GLY A 198 -27.13 16.02 -39.86
CA GLY A 198 -27.86 16.94 -38.99
C GLY A 198 -29.32 16.53 -38.83
N LEU A 199 -29.76 16.27 -37.60
CA LEU A 199 -31.17 15.99 -37.27
C LEU A 199 -32.00 17.27 -37.06
N GLY A 200 -31.37 18.44 -37.18
CA GLY A 200 -32.00 19.75 -37.01
C GLY A 200 -32.17 20.16 -35.55
N GLN A 201 -32.97 21.19 -35.31
CA GLN A 201 -33.27 21.71 -33.98
C GLN A 201 -34.61 21.17 -33.48
N LYS A 202 -34.68 20.85 -32.18
CA LYS A 202 -35.86 20.28 -31.52
C LYS A 202 -36.01 20.85 -30.12
N GLN A 203 -37.24 20.93 -29.62
CA GLN A 203 -37.51 21.21 -28.21
C GLN A 203 -37.48 19.90 -27.39
N GLN A 204 -36.68 19.86 -26.33
CA GLN A 204 -36.55 18.72 -25.42
C GLN A 204 -36.69 19.19 -23.96
N MET A 205 -37.46 18.46 -23.15
CA MET A 205 -37.47 18.68 -21.70
C MET A 205 -36.13 18.26 -21.08
N VAL A 206 -35.57 19.15 -20.25
CA VAL A 206 -34.45 18.88 -19.33
C VAL A 206 -34.95 19.23 -17.93
N GLY A 207 -35.23 18.21 -17.12
CA GLY A 207 -35.92 18.39 -15.85
C GLY A 207 -37.32 18.97 -16.04
N GLN A 208 -37.54 20.18 -15.52
CA GLN A 208 -38.81 20.92 -15.67
C GLN A 208 -38.76 22.01 -16.76
N GLU A 209 -37.62 22.20 -17.42
CA GLU A 209 -37.41 23.27 -18.41
C GLU A 209 -37.42 22.72 -19.83
N CYS A 210 -37.92 23.51 -20.79
CA CYS A 210 -38.02 23.12 -22.19
C CYS A 210 -36.91 23.81 -22.99
N MET A 211 -35.97 23.02 -23.51
CA MET A 211 -34.73 23.50 -24.11
C MET A 211 -34.69 23.25 -25.61
N GLU A 212 -34.16 24.22 -26.35
CA GLU A 212 -33.76 24.01 -27.74
C GLU A 212 -32.47 23.18 -27.80
N VAL A 213 -32.53 22.00 -28.43
CA VAL A 213 -31.38 21.12 -28.68
C VAL A 213 -31.11 20.97 -30.17
N PHE A 214 -29.83 20.92 -30.55
CA PHE A 214 -29.37 20.57 -31.90
C PHE A 214 -29.04 19.08 -31.96
N GLY A 215 -29.67 18.36 -32.89
CA GLY A 215 -29.50 16.92 -33.05
C GLY A 215 -28.46 16.56 -34.11
N ILE A 216 -27.62 15.56 -33.79
CA ILE A 216 -26.61 14.97 -34.67
C ILE A 216 -26.83 13.46 -34.72
N LYS A 217 -26.88 12.91 -35.93
CA LYS A 217 -26.79 11.47 -36.20
C LYS A 217 -25.34 11.15 -36.58
N ARG A 218 -24.77 10.12 -35.94
CA ARG A 218 -23.52 9.46 -36.37
C ARG A 218 -23.85 8.02 -36.73
N MET A 219 -23.37 7.56 -37.88
CA MET A 219 -23.40 6.15 -38.27
C MET A 219 -21.95 5.65 -38.32
N VAL A 220 -21.68 4.49 -37.74
CA VAL A 220 -20.40 3.76 -37.86
C VAL A 220 -20.68 2.49 -38.63
N ASP A 221 -20.07 2.33 -39.81
CA ASP A 221 -20.23 1.12 -40.61
C ASP A 221 -19.44 -0.04 -39.98
N SER A 222 -19.87 -1.28 -40.22
CA SER A 222 -19.15 -2.49 -39.80
C SER A 222 -18.90 -3.38 -41.01
N ILE A 223 -17.75 -4.05 -41.05
CA ILE A 223 -17.38 -4.94 -42.17
C ILE A 223 -18.10 -6.29 -42.06
N GLU A 224 -18.39 -6.76 -40.84
CA GLU A 224 -18.96 -8.08 -40.57
C GLU A 224 -20.29 -8.04 -39.77
N GLY A 225 -20.69 -6.86 -39.28
CA GLY A 225 -21.88 -6.66 -38.45
C GLY A 225 -22.87 -5.63 -39.02
N VAL A 226 -23.77 -5.15 -38.16
CA VAL A 226 -24.76 -4.12 -38.50
C VAL A 226 -24.20 -2.73 -38.17
N PRO A 227 -24.32 -1.72 -39.05
CA PRO A 227 -23.87 -0.36 -38.75
C PRO A 227 -24.49 0.22 -37.48
N ALA A 228 -23.66 0.77 -36.59
CA ALA A 228 -24.08 1.35 -35.34
C ALA A 228 -24.51 2.81 -35.52
N VAL A 229 -25.82 3.07 -35.44
CA VAL A 229 -26.39 4.43 -35.58
C VAL A 229 -26.67 5.03 -34.20
N TRP A 230 -26.18 6.23 -33.98
CA TRP A 230 -26.34 7.02 -32.76
C TRP A 230 -27.03 8.34 -33.06
N HIS A 231 -28.02 8.71 -32.25
CA HIS A 231 -28.59 10.05 -32.22
C HIS A 231 -28.14 10.74 -30.92
N CYS A 232 -27.48 11.89 -31.04
CA CYS A 232 -27.04 12.74 -29.94
C CYS A 232 -27.70 14.10 -30.07
N TYR A 233 -28.16 14.69 -28.98
CA TYR A 233 -28.80 16.01 -28.94
C TYR A 233 -28.06 16.89 -27.94
N PHE A 234 -27.73 18.12 -28.35
CA PHE A 234 -26.87 19.03 -27.62
C PHE A 234 -27.56 20.36 -27.32
N LEU A 235 -27.31 20.93 -26.15
CA LEU A 235 -27.68 22.30 -25.78
C LEU A 235 -26.87 23.33 -26.60
N SER A 236 -27.27 24.60 -26.55
CA SER A 236 -26.66 25.69 -27.33
C SER A 236 -25.21 26.02 -26.96
N ASP A 237 -24.77 25.61 -25.76
CA ASP A 237 -23.40 25.70 -25.26
C ASP A 237 -22.55 24.45 -25.62
N GLY A 238 -23.18 23.41 -26.19
CA GLY A 238 -22.55 22.15 -26.56
C GLY A 238 -22.70 21.02 -25.52
N HIS A 239 -23.35 21.24 -24.37
CA HIS A 239 -23.62 20.17 -23.40
C HIS A 239 -24.52 19.07 -23.99
N LEU A 240 -24.27 17.81 -23.64
CA LEU A 240 -25.05 16.68 -24.17
C LEU A 240 -26.39 16.53 -23.43
N ALA A 241 -27.49 16.90 -24.10
CA ALA A 241 -28.85 16.83 -23.56
C ALA A 241 -29.46 15.41 -23.62
N SER A 242 -29.15 14.63 -24.65
CA SER A 242 -29.47 13.20 -24.71
C SER A 242 -28.64 12.43 -25.75
N ARG A 243 -28.48 11.12 -25.56
CA ARG A 243 -27.84 10.19 -26.49
C ARG A 243 -28.58 8.85 -26.51
N VAL A 244 -28.82 8.30 -27.69
CA VAL A 244 -29.45 6.98 -27.88
C VAL A 244 -28.84 6.26 -29.08
N GLN A 245 -28.60 4.95 -28.95
CA GLN A 245 -28.28 4.08 -30.08
C GLN A 245 -29.59 3.56 -30.70
N VAL A 246 -29.75 3.67 -32.02
CA VAL A 246 -30.95 3.21 -32.71
C VAL A 246 -31.07 1.69 -32.55
N GLY A 247 -32.20 1.23 -32.01
CA GLY A 247 -32.44 -0.17 -31.67
C GLY A 247 -32.13 -0.54 -30.21
N SER A 248 -31.53 0.35 -29.43
CA SER A 248 -31.38 0.15 -27.98
C SER A 248 -32.69 0.46 -27.23
N PRO A 249 -33.08 -0.32 -26.21
CA PRO A 249 -34.19 0.01 -25.31
C PRO A 249 -33.81 1.08 -24.28
N VAL A 250 -32.59 1.62 -24.34
CA VAL A 250 -32.00 2.54 -23.35
C VAL A 250 -31.64 3.88 -23.99
N THR A 251 -31.99 4.96 -23.30
CA THR A 251 -31.61 6.35 -23.65
C THR A 251 -30.83 6.99 -22.50
N MET A 252 -29.75 7.69 -22.80
CA MET A 252 -29.07 8.57 -21.85
C MET A 252 -29.68 9.96 -21.98
N ARG A 253 -30.11 10.58 -20.87
CA ARG A 253 -30.68 11.95 -20.89
C ARG A 253 -30.27 12.79 -19.69
N LEU A 254 -30.07 14.08 -19.95
CA LEU A 254 -29.79 15.10 -18.96
C LEU A 254 -31.06 15.37 -18.12
N ILE A 255 -30.99 15.16 -16.81
CA ILE A 255 -32.14 15.36 -15.90
C ILE A 255 -32.22 16.78 -15.33
N GLN A 256 -31.11 17.52 -15.27
CA GLN A 256 -31.06 18.90 -14.79
C GLN A 256 -30.06 19.70 -15.63
N LEU A 257 -30.33 21.00 -15.83
CA LEU A 257 -29.42 21.88 -16.55
C LEU A 257 -28.07 22.04 -15.83
N PRO A 258 -26.94 22.11 -16.57
CA PRO A 258 -25.66 22.53 -16.01
C PRO A 258 -25.76 23.94 -15.43
N VAL A 259 -25.11 24.16 -14.29
CA VAL A 259 -25.08 25.50 -13.67
C VAL A 259 -24.18 26.40 -14.51
N GLN A 260 -24.79 27.30 -15.29
CA GLN A 260 -24.05 28.27 -16.10
C GLN A 260 -23.24 29.21 -15.20
N MET A 261 -21.91 29.05 -15.24
CA MET A 261 -20.94 29.95 -14.61
C MET A 261 -20.82 31.24 -15.45
N GLY A 262 -21.89 32.03 -15.45
CA GLY A 262 -21.89 33.37 -16.04
C GLY A 262 -20.90 34.28 -15.31
N GLY A 263 -20.14 35.07 -16.07
CA GLY A 263 -19.25 36.09 -15.51
C GLY A 263 -20.04 37.25 -14.88
N ASP A 264 -19.39 37.93 -13.92
CA ASP A 264 -19.87 39.13 -13.23
C ASP A 264 -21.28 39.07 -12.60
N ASP A 265 -21.36 38.48 -11.40
CA ASP A 265 -21.89 39.29 -10.29
C ASP A 265 -21.23 38.93 -8.94
N LYS A 266 -21.20 39.91 -8.02
CA LYS A 266 -20.69 39.76 -6.64
C LYS A 266 -21.79 40.08 -5.63
N ASP A 267 -21.73 39.37 -4.50
CA ASP A 267 -22.41 39.70 -3.25
C ASP A 267 -23.94 39.85 -3.28
N LYS A 268 -24.64 38.72 -3.09
CA LYS A 268 -25.48 38.48 -1.89
C LYS A 268 -25.97 37.03 -1.81
N LYS A 269 -25.52 36.29 -0.79
CA LYS A 269 -26.24 35.09 -0.34
C LYS A 269 -27.41 35.51 0.54
N ALA A 270 -28.59 35.00 0.24
CA ALA A 270 -29.71 35.04 1.18
C ALA A 270 -29.42 34.05 2.33
N GLU A 271 -29.48 34.53 3.58
CA GLU A 271 -29.39 33.67 4.75
C GLU A 271 -30.72 32.99 5.01
N PHE A 272 -30.84 31.72 4.60
CA PHE A 272 -31.88 30.82 5.08
C PHE A 272 -31.40 30.18 6.39
N GLU A 273 -32.30 30.03 7.37
CA GLU A 273 -32.01 29.21 8.55
C GLU A 273 -31.66 27.78 8.13
N LYS A 274 -30.42 27.37 8.39
CA LYS A 274 -29.99 25.98 8.22
C LYS A 274 -30.68 25.10 9.24
N LYS A 275 -31.82 24.50 8.84
CA LYS A 275 -32.29 23.27 9.48
C LYS A 275 -31.14 22.24 9.44
N PRO A 276 -30.81 21.57 10.56
CA PRO A 276 -29.80 20.51 10.55
C PRO A 276 -30.18 19.41 9.56
N LEU A 277 -29.29 19.13 8.61
CA LEU A 277 -29.52 18.09 7.60
C LEU A 277 -29.08 16.74 8.18
N VAL A 278 -29.93 16.16 9.05
CA VAL A 278 -29.70 14.84 9.66
C VAL A 278 -30.02 13.75 8.63
N TRP A 279 -29.12 13.61 7.67
CA TRP A 279 -29.24 12.68 6.54
C TRP A 279 -29.25 11.21 6.99
N GLU A 280 -28.77 10.90 8.19
CA GLU A 280 -28.87 9.58 8.80
C GLU A 280 -30.33 9.18 9.13
N GLU A 281 -31.24 10.15 9.32
CA GLU A 281 -32.66 9.92 9.62
C GLU A 281 -33.55 9.88 8.35
N ASP A 282 -33.11 10.48 7.24
CA ASP A 282 -33.80 10.36 5.95
C ASP A 282 -33.32 9.11 5.20
N MET A 283 -34.14 8.06 5.27
CA MET A 283 -33.85 6.74 4.68
C MET A 283 -33.57 6.79 3.17
N GLN A 284 -34.15 7.73 2.43
CA GLN A 284 -33.98 7.83 0.97
C GLN A 284 -32.71 8.60 0.60
N LEU A 285 -32.37 9.66 1.35
CA LEU A 285 -31.08 10.34 1.23
C LEU A 285 -29.91 9.46 1.71
N CYS A 286 -30.10 8.71 2.79
CA CYS A 286 -29.09 7.78 3.31
C CYS A 286 -28.77 6.67 2.31
N SER A 287 -29.78 6.05 1.66
CA SER A 287 -29.55 5.09 0.56
C SER A 287 -28.75 5.73 -0.57
N LYS A 288 -29.24 6.84 -1.15
CA LYS A 288 -28.57 7.51 -2.28
C LYS A 288 -27.14 7.97 -1.95
N PHE A 289 -26.88 8.35 -0.70
CA PHE A 289 -25.54 8.65 -0.21
C PHE A 289 -24.65 7.40 -0.19
N LEU A 290 -25.13 6.28 0.37
CA LEU A 290 -24.38 5.02 0.40
C LEU A 290 -24.08 4.50 -1.01
N ASP A 291 -25.08 4.50 -1.90
CA ASP A 291 -24.97 4.08 -3.29
C ASP A 291 -23.89 4.90 -4.03
N ARG A 292 -23.92 6.24 -3.91
CA ARG A 292 -22.91 7.12 -4.53
C ARG A 292 -21.53 7.00 -3.86
N LYS A 293 -21.48 6.74 -2.56
CA LYS A 293 -20.24 6.55 -1.79
C LYS A 293 -19.51 5.26 -2.21
N GLU A 294 -20.23 4.16 -2.47
CA GLU A 294 -19.62 2.94 -3.00
C GLU A 294 -19.22 3.07 -4.48
N ALA A 295 -20.04 3.70 -5.33
CA ALA A 295 -19.68 3.99 -6.72
C ALA A 295 -18.37 4.81 -6.82
N LEU A 296 -18.26 5.89 -6.04
CA LEU A 296 -17.05 6.72 -6.00
C LEU A 296 -15.83 5.98 -5.43
N LYS A 297 -16.00 5.04 -4.49
CA LYS A 297 -14.91 4.16 -4.01
C LYS A 297 -14.44 3.19 -5.10
N ALA A 298 -15.35 2.64 -5.91
CA ALA A 298 -15.01 1.70 -6.99
C ALA A 298 -14.21 2.41 -8.10
N ASP A 299 -14.69 3.58 -8.54
CA ASP A 299 -13.99 4.44 -9.50
C ASP A 299 -12.62 4.88 -8.95
N TYR A 300 -12.57 5.39 -7.71
CA TYR A 300 -11.32 5.78 -7.06
C TYR A 300 -10.33 4.62 -6.96
N THR A 301 -10.78 3.42 -6.57
CA THR A 301 -9.93 2.22 -6.47
C THR A 301 -9.39 1.77 -7.83
N THR A 302 -10.16 1.97 -8.90
CA THR A 302 -9.75 1.65 -10.28
C THR A 302 -8.76 2.69 -10.79
N TYR A 303 -9.06 3.98 -10.62
CA TYR A 303 -8.17 5.09 -10.97
C TYR A 303 -6.81 4.99 -10.25
N VAL A 304 -6.82 4.72 -8.94
CA VAL A 304 -5.62 4.52 -8.08
C VAL A 304 -4.87 3.20 -8.35
N ARG A 305 -5.47 2.25 -9.09
CA ARG A 305 -4.76 1.08 -9.65
C ARG A 305 -4.06 1.39 -10.97
N GLN A 306 -4.68 2.22 -11.81
CA GLN A 306 -4.13 2.62 -13.11
C GLN A 306 -3.03 3.69 -12.98
N HIS A 307 -3.13 4.53 -11.95
CA HIS A 307 -2.25 5.65 -11.66
C HIS A 307 -1.46 5.40 -10.35
N PRO A 308 -0.46 4.50 -10.35
CA PRO A 308 0.34 4.20 -9.15
C PRO A 308 1.16 5.40 -8.67
N GLU A 309 1.51 6.33 -9.56
CA GLU A 309 2.10 7.63 -9.21
C GLU A 309 1.08 8.58 -8.55
N LEU A 310 -0.21 8.56 -8.92
CA LEU A 310 -1.25 9.23 -8.13
C LEU A 310 -1.47 8.53 -6.79
N LYS A 311 -1.31 7.20 -6.71
CA LYS A 311 -1.29 6.47 -5.43
C LYS A 311 -0.10 6.89 -4.55
N ALA A 312 1.07 7.13 -5.15
CA ALA A 312 2.23 7.69 -4.45
C ALA A 312 1.95 9.13 -4.02
N LEU A 313 1.49 10.01 -4.91
CA LEU A 313 1.18 11.41 -4.64
C LEU A 313 0.08 11.59 -3.59
N MET A 314 -0.96 10.75 -3.59
CA MET A 314 -2.01 10.75 -2.57
C MET A 314 -1.54 10.10 -1.26
N ALA A 315 -0.67 9.09 -1.31
CA ALA A 315 -0.03 8.56 -0.11
C ALA A 315 0.87 9.63 0.51
N ASP A 316 1.67 10.33 -0.28
CA ASP A 316 2.55 11.42 0.14
C ASP A 316 1.76 12.65 0.58
N PHE A 317 0.64 12.98 -0.06
CA PHE A 317 -0.27 14.03 0.43
C PHE A 317 -0.88 13.65 1.78
N LEU A 318 -1.44 12.45 1.93
CA LEU A 318 -2.01 12.01 3.21
C LEU A 318 -0.91 11.88 4.29
N GLN A 319 0.27 11.43 3.89
CA GLN A 319 1.49 11.37 4.71
C GLN A 319 2.07 12.76 4.99
N PHE A 320 1.67 13.82 4.27
CA PHE A 320 1.92 15.22 4.64
C PHE A 320 0.77 15.79 5.47
N LEU A 321 -0.49 15.50 5.16
CA LEU A 321 -1.67 16.05 5.82
C LEU A 321 -1.74 15.64 7.29
N LEU A 322 -1.35 14.40 7.59
CA LEU A 322 -1.29 13.84 8.94
C LEU A 322 -0.07 14.35 9.77
N LEU A 323 0.77 15.28 9.21
CA LEU A 323 2.25 15.29 9.45
C LEU A 323 3.24 16.71 9.42
N GLY A 324 2.20 17.32 8.69
CA GLY A 324 1.38 18.56 8.75
C GLY A 324 0.48 18.71 9.98
N LYS A 325 -0.68 18.05 10.04
CA LYS A 325 -1.81 18.49 10.90
C LYS A 325 -1.97 20.02 10.90
N PRO A 326 -2.24 20.61 9.72
CA PRO A 326 -2.37 22.05 9.58
C PRO A 326 -3.66 22.51 10.26
N ASP A 327 -3.63 23.66 10.93
CA ASP A 327 -4.82 24.22 11.58
C ASP A 327 -5.93 24.55 10.54
N ASP A 328 -5.53 24.91 9.31
CA ASP A 328 -6.37 24.86 8.12
C ASP A 328 -5.88 23.79 7.12
N VAL A 329 -6.52 22.63 7.21
CA VAL A 329 -6.35 21.46 6.33
C VAL A 329 -6.56 21.80 4.86
N PHE A 330 -7.44 22.75 4.52
CA PHE A 330 -7.80 23.08 3.15
C PHE A 330 -6.79 24.02 2.50
N SER A 331 -6.35 25.06 3.20
CA SER A 331 -5.26 25.93 2.70
C SER A 331 -3.97 25.15 2.48
N PHE A 332 -3.62 24.24 3.40
CA PHE A 332 -2.46 23.36 3.21
C PHE A 332 -2.65 22.37 2.06
N ALA A 333 -3.86 21.85 1.82
CA ALA A 333 -4.13 21.01 0.66
C ALA A 333 -3.93 21.79 -0.65
N ALA A 334 -4.39 23.04 -0.70
CA ALA A 334 -4.16 23.93 -1.85
C ALA A 334 -2.66 24.22 -2.06
N GLU A 335 -1.92 24.58 -1.01
CA GLU A 335 -0.47 24.81 -1.10
C GLU A 335 0.32 23.54 -1.44
N TYR A 336 -0.10 22.37 -0.94
CA TYR A 336 0.56 21.10 -1.26
C TYR A 336 0.38 20.70 -2.73
N PHE A 337 -0.82 20.87 -3.28
CA PHE A 337 -1.09 20.52 -4.68
C PHE A 337 -0.71 21.62 -5.67
N ALA A 338 -0.52 22.88 -5.25
CA ALA A 338 -0.14 23.99 -6.13
C ALA A 338 1.17 23.77 -6.94
N PRO A 339 2.26 23.18 -6.41
CA PRO A 339 3.44 22.81 -7.22
C PRO A 339 3.16 21.78 -8.31
N PHE A 340 2.14 20.93 -8.12
CA PHE A 340 1.71 19.93 -9.10
C PHE A 340 0.71 20.50 -10.12
N ALA A 341 0.15 21.69 -9.85
CA ALA A 341 -0.64 22.49 -10.79
C ALA A 341 0.26 23.23 -11.80
N SER A 342 1.05 22.46 -12.57
CA SER A 342 1.74 22.82 -13.81
C SER A 342 2.30 24.26 -13.92
N GLN A 343 3.59 24.44 -13.61
CA GLN A 343 4.36 25.58 -14.13
C GLN A 343 5.36 25.15 -15.21
N SER A 344 5.65 26.06 -16.12
CA SER A 344 6.39 25.81 -17.37
C SER A 344 7.91 26.00 -17.25
N ASN A 345 8.61 25.39 -18.20
CA ASN A 345 10.08 25.29 -18.33
C ASN A 345 10.80 26.66 -18.37
N PRO A 346 12.11 26.76 -18.03
CA PRO A 346 13.13 26.35 -19.01
C PRO A 346 14.47 25.76 -18.49
N GLU A 347 15.04 24.89 -19.33
CA GLU A 347 16.48 24.64 -19.59
C GLU A 347 17.52 24.56 -18.45
N SER A 348 18.09 23.36 -18.25
CA SER A 348 19.40 23.03 -18.86
C SER A 348 19.81 21.56 -18.67
N THR A 349 20.70 21.08 -19.55
CA THR A 349 20.98 19.65 -19.80
C THR A 349 22.06 19.06 -18.92
N LEU A 350 21.93 17.77 -18.56
CA LEU A 350 23.08 16.85 -18.47
C LEU A 350 22.68 15.45 -18.97
N LYS A 351 23.58 14.80 -19.71
CA LYS A 351 23.38 13.47 -20.31
C LYS A 351 24.11 12.40 -19.51
N PHE A 352 23.55 11.19 -19.43
CA PHE A 352 24.33 9.98 -19.24
C PHE A 352 23.88 8.88 -20.22
N THR A 353 24.69 8.69 -21.27
CA THR A 353 24.73 7.47 -22.07
C THR A 353 25.88 6.58 -21.57
N GLU A 354 25.90 5.33 -22.04
CA GLU A 354 26.95 4.33 -21.82
C GLU A 354 27.04 3.74 -20.39
N LEU A 355 26.44 2.56 -20.21
CA LEU A 355 27.25 1.34 -20.10
C LEU A 355 26.39 0.07 -20.29
N ARG A 356 26.50 -0.54 -21.46
CA ARG A 356 25.94 -1.87 -21.77
C ARG A 356 26.86 -2.55 -22.79
N LEU A 357 27.73 -3.47 -22.35
CA LEU A 357 28.24 -4.65 -23.11
C LEU A 357 29.43 -5.35 -22.42
N SER A 358 29.14 -6.43 -21.70
CA SER A 358 29.95 -7.66 -21.52
C SER A 358 29.22 -8.51 -20.46
N PHE A 359 29.14 -9.84 -20.52
CA PHE A 359 29.87 -10.84 -21.30
C PHE A 359 28.96 -11.75 -22.14
N THR A 360 29.51 -12.43 -23.15
CA THR A 360 28.94 -13.71 -23.64
C THR A 360 29.98 -14.57 -24.37
N LYS A 361 29.97 -15.88 -24.06
CA LYS A 361 30.63 -17.05 -24.70
C LYS A 361 31.91 -17.62 -24.06
N LEU A 362 31.74 -18.82 -23.48
CA LEU A 362 32.54 -20.06 -23.59
C LEU A 362 31.98 -21.02 -22.51
N SER A 363 31.68 -22.31 -22.72
CA SER A 363 31.74 -23.16 -23.92
C SER A 363 30.62 -24.22 -23.89
N PHE A 364 30.26 -24.77 -25.05
CA PHE A 364 29.44 -25.99 -25.16
C PHE A 364 30.36 -27.23 -25.14
N GLN A 365 29.99 -28.29 -24.38
CA GLN A 365 30.06 -29.72 -24.74
C GLN A 365 30.14 -30.63 -23.49
N MET A 366 29.12 -31.46 -23.27
CA MET A 366 29.13 -32.91 -23.56
C MET A 366 27.78 -33.53 -23.15
N GLN A 367 27.32 -34.53 -23.90
CA GLN A 367 26.12 -35.32 -23.60
C GLN A 367 26.35 -36.77 -24.05
N GLU A 368 25.47 -37.67 -23.61
CA GLU A 368 25.35 -39.11 -23.91
C GLU A 368 26.14 -40.11 -23.04
N LYS A 369 25.49 -41.28 -22.94
CA LYS A 369 25.90 -42.55 -22.31
C LYS A 369 25.84 -42.53 -20.77
N ARG A 370 25.08 -43.41 -20.11
CA ARG A 370 24.43 -44.65 -20.60
C ARG A 370 23.17 -44.99 -19.78
N GLU A 371 22.23 -45.67 -20.43
CA GLU A 371 21.29 -46.57 -19.76
C GLU A 371 22.06 -47.76 -19.18
N ASP A 372 21.68 -48.26 -17.99
CA ASP A 372 20.90 -49.50 -17.80
C ASP A 372 20.73 -49.79 -16.28
N GLY A 373 19.94 -50.78 -15.89
CA GLY A 373 20.07 -51.43 -14.57
C GLY A 373 18.99 -51.19 -13.53
N SER A 374 17.70 -51.23 -13.89
CA SER A 374 16.60 -51.27 -12.90
C SER A 374 16.08 -52.70 -12.65
N LYS A 375 16.46 -53.32 -11.50
CA LYS A 375 15.76 -54.45 -10.84
C LYS A 375 16.44 -54.91 -9.54
N LEU A 376 15.68 -55.70 -8.76
CA LEU A 376 16.05 -56.37 -7.50
C LEU A 376 16.21 -55.40 -6.30
N LEU A 377 15.60 -55.61 -5.14
CA LEU A 377 14.64 -56.65 -4.71
C LEU A 377 13.63 -56.04 -3.70
N ALA A 378 12.41 -56.56 -3.71
CA ALA A 378 11.44 -56.34 -2.64
C ALA A 378 11.30 -57.62 -1.80
N GLN A 379 10.79 -57.48 -0.58
CA GLN A 379 10.48 -58.54 0.40
C GLN A 379 11.67 -59.30 0.99
N GLN A 380 11.85 -59.15 2.31
CA GLN A 380 11.80 -60.30 3.20
C GLN A 380 11.00 -59.95 4.46
N ASN A 381 10.43 -60.96 5.10
CA ASN A 381 9.32 -60.82 6.03
C ASN A 381 9.71 -61.02 7.50
N LEU A 382 8.71 -60.86 8.37
CA LEU A 382 8.59 -61.34 9.74
C LEU A 382 9.58 -62.46 10.12
N GLN A 383 10.22 -62.37 11.29
CA GLN A 383 9.63 -62.86 12.55
C GLN A 383 10.56 -62.56 13.74
N ASN A 384 10.03 -62.04 14.86
CA ASN A 384 10.15 -62.72 16.15
C ASN A 384 9.27 -62.06 17.22
N THR A 385 8.99 -62.80 18.29
CA THR A 385 7.88 -62.55 19.20
C THR A 385 8.32 -62.34 20.65
N LYS A 386 7.56 -61.46 21.31
CA LYS A 386 7.11 -61.56 22.71
C LYS A 386 8.08 -61.27 23.88
N ASP A 387 7.45 -60.52 24.79
CA ASP A 387 7.39 -60.73 26.25
C ASP A 387 8.35 -59.98 27.20
N HIS A 388 7.70 -59.24 28.13
CA HIS A 388 8.20 -58.67 29.38
C HIS A 388 9.28 -57.56 29.23
N GLN A 389 9.29 -56.46 29.99
CA GLN A 389 8.75 -56.21 31.34
C GLN A 389 8.53 -54.69 31.54
N CYS A 390 7.65 -54.27 32.46
CA CYS A 390 7.55 -52.86 32.85
C CYS A 390 8.76 -52.43 33.70
N ILE A 391 9.47 -51.37 33.31
CA ILE A 391 10.43 -50.67 34.17
C ILE A 391 10.09 -49.18 34.18
N ALA A 392 9.69 -48.67 35.34
CA ALA A 392 9.27 -47.28 35.53
C ALA A 392 10.49 -46.33 35.69
N CYS A 393 11.26 -46.17 34.62
CA CYS A 393 12.41 -45.25 34.56
C CYS A 393 11.96 -43.79 34.59
N HIS A 394 11.72 -43.23 35.78
CA HIS A 394 11.58 -41.79 36.00
C HIS A 394 12.94 -41.09 35.87
N GLY A 395 13.49 -41.06 34.66
CA GLY A 395 14.44 -40.02 34.27
C GLY A 395 13.72 -38.67 34.16
N PRO A 396 14.41 -37.53 34.32
CA PRO A 396 13.79 -36.23 34.10
C PRO A 396 13.29 -36.13 32.66
N VAL A 397 11.98 -35.93 32.49
CA VAL A 397 11.37 -35.68 31.19
C VAL A 397 12.06 -34.47 30.58
N LYS A 398 12.56 -34.62 29.35
CA LYS A 398 13.37 -33.58 28.69
C LYS A 398 12.43 -32.55 28.06
N THR A 399 11.91 -31.68 28.93
CA THR A 399 10.89 -30.68 28.63
C THR A 399 11.16 -29.96 27.31
N MET A 400 10.27 -30.11 26.33
CA MET A 400 10.46 -29.50 25.01
C MET A 400 9.81 -28.12 24.97
N LEU A 401 10.61 -27.09 24.68
CA LEU A 401 10.15 -25.71 24.53
C LEU A 401 10.42 -25.18 23.12
N LYS A 402 9.51 -24.32 22.66
CA LYS A 402 9.63 -23.54 21.42
C LYS A 402 9.35 -22.06 21.66
N THR A 403 9.61 -21.25 20.66
CA THR A 403 9.13 -19.86 20.58
C THR A 403 8.47 -19.60 19.24
N VAL A 404 7.41 -18.81 19.24
CA VAL A 404 6.89 -18.12 18.07
C VAL A 404 7.21 -16.63 18.18
N ILE A 405 7.73 -16.03 17.11
CA ILE A 405 7.92 -14.58 17.00
C ILE A 405 6.99 -14.05 15.91
N LEU A 406 6.02 -13.22 16.31
CA LEU A 406 5.06 -12.58 15.42
C LEU A 406 5.72 -11.35 14.78
N ILE A 407 6.16 -11.48 13.52
CA ILE A 407 6.87 -10.42 12.79
C ILE A 407 5.92 -9.51 11.99
N GLY A 408 4.69 -9.95 11.74
CA GLY A 408 3.70 -9.23 10.92
C GLY A 408 4.12 -9.15 9.46
N GLY A 409 3.71 -8.10 8.74
CA GLY A 409 4.06 -7.89 7.32
C GLY A 409 4.38 -6.43 6.99
N PRO A 410 4.75 -6.10 5.75
CA PRO A 410 5.22 -4.78 5.33
C PRO A 410 4.31 -3.60 5.75
N GLN A 411 3.00 -3.81 5.78
CA GLN A 411 2.01 -2.80 6.19
C GLN A 411 2.11 -2.42 7.68
N LYS A 412 2.75 -3.24 8.54
CA LYS A 412 3.01 -2.92 9.96
C LYS A 412 4.22 -2.01 10.17
N GLY A 413 4.99 -1.72 9.12
CA GLY A 413 6.18 -0.86 9.14
C GLY A 413 5.95 0.61 8.82
N THR A 414 4.74 1.06 8.47
CA THR A 414 4.50 2.40 7.87
C THR A 414 5.03 3.58 8.68
N ARG A 415 4.90 3.59 10.01
CA ARG A 415 5.47 4.62 10.92
C ARG A 415 6.98 4.53 11.15
N PHE A 416 7.62 3.61 10.43
CA PHE A 416 9.07 3.36 10.42
C PHE A 416 9.70 3.76 9.07
N ARG A 417 8.91 4.30 8.13
CA ARG A 417 9.41 4.95 6.92
C ARG A 417 10.13 6.26 7.28
N PRO A 418 11.15 6.69 6.51
CA PRO A 418 11.69 6.05 5.31
C PRO A 418 12.50 4.77 5.55
N LEU A 419 12.92 4.49 6.79
CA LEU A 419 13.89 3.44 7.09
C LEU A 419 13.41 2.03 6.69
N SER A 420 12.11 1.76 6.81
CA SER A 420 11.50 0.49 6.38
C SER A 420 11.16 0.40 4.89
N PHE A 421 11.75 1.27 4.04
CA PHE A 421 11.80 1.04 2.59
C PHE A 421 12.99 0.16 2.21
N GLU A 422 14.12 0.33 2.90
CA GLU A 422 15.37 -0.41 2.65
C GLU A 422 15.26 -1.84 3.20
N VAL A 423 15.14 -1.96 4.54
CA VAL A 423 15.10 -3.26 5.23
C VAL A 423 13.72 -3.53 5.85
N PRO A 424 13.27 -4.79 5.93
CA PRO A 424 12.14 -5.19 6.77
C PRO A 424 12.33 -4.70 8.22
N LYS A 425 11.30 -4.09 8.82
CA LYS A 425 11.35 -3.58 10.22
C LYS A 425 11.95 -4.58 11.23
N PRO A 426 11.63 -5.89 11.22
CA PRO A 426 12.23 -6.86 12.14
C PRO A 426 13.75 -7.05 12.00
N LEU A 427 14.34 -6.62 10.87
CA LEU A 427 15.77 -6.66 10.60
C LEU A 427 16.48 -5.32 10.88
N PHE A 428 15.75 -4.27 11.27
CA PHE A 428 16.34 -2.96 11.51
C PHE A 428 17.39 -3.00 12.65
N PRO A 429 18.60 -2.41 12.47
CA PRO A 429 19.63 -2.42 13.51
C PRO A 429 19.29 -1.54 14.71
N VAL A 430 19.33 -2.12 15.92
CA VAL A 430 19.12 -1.45 17.20
C VAL A 430 20.22 -1.93 18.16
N ALA A 431 20.98 -1.01 18.75
CA ALA A 431 22.22 -1.31 19.47
C ALA A 431 23.21 -2.18 18.68
N GLY A 432 23.33 -1.93 17.37
CA GLY A 432 24.31 -2.60 16.50
C GLY A 432 23.86 -3.90 15.85
N VAL A 433 22.77 -4.53 16.33
CA VAL A 433 22.26 -5.82 15.81
C VAL A 433 20.79 -5.72 15.39
N PRO A 434 20.28 -6.57 14.48
CA PRO A 434 18.87 -6.58 14.06
C PRO A 434 17.88 -6.74 15.23
N MET A 435 16.71 -6.11 15.17
CA MET A 435 15.65 -6.24 16.21
C MET A 435 15.33 -7.70 16.57
N LEU A 436 15.25 -8.60 15.59
CA LEU A 436 15.05 -10.03 15.81
C LEU A 436 16.18 -10.72 16.56
N GLN A 437 17.42 -10.23 16.50
CA GLN A 437 18.54 -10.87 17.17
C GLN A 437 18.40 -10.79 18.70
N HIS A 438 17.97 -9.67 19.25
CA HIS A 438 17.69 -9.54 20.70
C HIS A 438 16.65 -10.56 21.20
N HIS A 439 15.65 -10.88 20.36
CA HIS A 439 14.64 -11.89 20.67
C HIS A 439 15.25 -13.31 20.64
N ILE A 440 16.05 -13.62 19.61
CA ILE A 440 16.71 -14.93 19.45
C ILE A 440 17.75 -15.16 20.56
N GLU A 441 18.52 -14.14 20.93
CA GLU A 441 19.47 -14.16 22.06
C GLU A 441 18.78 -14.41 23.40
N ALA A 442 17.53 -13.97 23.58
CA ALA A 442 16.72 -14.30 24.75
C ALA A 442 16.23 -15.75 24.71
N CYS A 443 15.70 -16.21 23.58
CA CYS A 443 15.29 -17.61 23.37
C CYS A 443 16.45 -18.59 23.61
N ALA A 444 17.67 -18.24 23.19
CA ALA A 444 18.86 -19.07 23.37
C ALA A 444 19.30 -19.23 24.84
N LYS A 445 18.81 -18.39 25.75
CA LYS A 445 19.04 -18.48 27.21
C LYS A 445 18.00 -19.36 27.91
N VAL A 446 16.93 -19.77 27.21
CA VAL A 446 15.89 -20.65 27.76
C VAL A 446 16.36 -22.11 27.69
N PRO A 447 16.37 -22.87 28.81
CA PRO A 447 16.78 -24.27 28.79
C PRO A 447 15.86 -25.11 27.88
N ASN A 448 16.46 -26.09 27.20
CA ASN A 448 15.79 -26.99 26.25
C ASN A 448 15.08 -26.35 25.04
N MET A 449 15.24 -25.05 24.76
CA MET A 449 14.73 -24.41 23.54
C MET A 449 15.14 -25.21 22.28
N LYS A 450 14.16 -25.63 21.47
CA LYS A 450 14.38 -26.45 20.26
C LYS A 450 14.22 -25.69 18.96
N GLU A 451 13.21 -24.83 18.90
CA GLU A 451 12.79 -24.22 17.65
C GLU A 451 12.19 -22.83 17.87
N ILE A 452 12.57 -21.89 16.99
CA ILE A 452 12.03 -20.54 16.90
C ILE A 452 11.31 -20.43 15.55
N LEU A 453 10.01 -20.15 15.58
CA LEU A 453 9.13 -20.01 14.42
C LEU A 453 8.77 -18.53 14.24
N LEU A 454 9.23 -17.91 13.16
CA LEU A 454 8.80 -16.57 12.80
C LEU A 454 7.51 -16.68 12.00
N ILE A 455 6.45 -15.97 12.39
CA ILE A 455 5.17 -15.94 11.65
C ILE A 455 4.89 -14.53 11.17
N GLY A 456 4.56 -14.37 9.89
CA GLY A 456 4.26 -13.07 9.30
C GLY A 456 3.90 -13.10 7.81
N PHE A 457 3.65 -11.91 7.26
CA PHE A 457 3.26 -11.66 5.87
C PHE A 457 4.33 -10.85 5.10
N TYR A 458 5.62 -11.10 5.37
CA TYR A 458 6.71 -10.65 4.48
C TYR A 458 6.91 -11.65 3.34
N GLN A 459 7.21 -11.15 2.14
CA GLN A 459 7.74 -12.02 1.08
C GLN A 459 9.17 -12.43 1.45
N PRO A 460 9.56 -13.72 1.29
CA PRO A 460 10.93 -14.15 1.54
C PRO A 460 11.92 -13.38 0.66
N ASN A 461 12.82 -12.63 1.28
CA ASN A 461 13.93 -11.94 0.62
C ASN A 461 15.27 -12.52 1.06
N GLU A 462 16.33 -12.23 0.30
CA GLU A 462 17.68 -12.74 0.58
C GLU A 462 18.17 -12.33 1.98
N GLU A 463 17.84 -11.12 2.43
CA GLU A 463 18.25 -10.60 3.74
C GLU A 463 17.70 -11.44 4.91
N LEU A 464 16.39 -11.70 4.92
CA LEU A 464 15.75 -12.47 5.98
C LEU A 464 16.26 -13.92 5.95
N THR A 465 16.37 -14.51 4.77
CA THR A 465 16.91 -15.88 4.60
C THR A 465 18.36 -15.98 5.09
N ARG A 466 19.21 -14.99 4.76
CA ARG A 466 20.60 -14.89 5.21
C ARG A 466 20.69 -14.69 6.73
N PHE A 467 19.94 -13.76 7.29
CA PHE A 467 19.89 -13.49 8.73
C PHE A 467 19.51 -14.74 9.54
N LEU A 468 18.42 -15.42 9.16
CA LEU A 468 17.96 -16.62 9.86
C LEU A 468 18.97 -17.78 9.72
N SER A 469 19.64 -17.89 8.57
CA SER A 469 20.71 -18.88 8.37
C SER A 469 21.91 -18.64 9.27
N CYS A 470 22.37 -17.38 9.41
CA CYS A 470 23.45 -17.01 10.32
C CYS A 470 23.06 -17.24 11.79
N ALA A 471 21.87 -16.77 12.21
CA ALA A 471 21.39 -16.96 13.57
C ALA A 471 21.23 -18.45 13.96
N GLN A 472 20.74 -19.30 13.04
CA GLN A 472 20.67 -20.75 13.27
C GLN A 472 22.06 -21.38 13.47
N GLN A 473 23.10 -20.89 12.79
CA GLN A 473 24.48 -21.37 12.97
C GLN A 473 25.11 -20.87 14.27
N GLU A 474 24.85 -19.61 14.65
CA GLU A 474 25.36 -18.97 15.86
C GLU A 474 24.75 -19.58 17.13
N TYR A 475 23.41 -19.55 17.24
CA TYR A 475 22.67 -19.98 18.43
C TYR A 475 22.37 -21.49 18.47
N LYS A 476 22.58 -22.22 17.36
CA LYS A 476 22.44 -23.68 17.25
C LYS A 476 21.04 -24.21 17.60
N ILE A 477 20.04 -23.40 17.32
CA ILE A 477 18.60 -23.66 17.50
C ILE A 477 17.94 -23.69 16.12
N SER A 478 16.92 -24.53 15.90
CA SER A 478 16.17 -24.53 14.63
C SER A 478 15.45 -23.20 14.47
N ILE A 479 15.67 -22.47 13.36
CA ILE A 479 14.95 -21.22 13.09
C ILE A 479 14.28 -21.31 11.71
N ARG A 480 12.96 -21.16 11.68
CA ARG A 480 12.15 -21.23 10.45
C ARG A 480 11.21 -20.04 10.34
N TYR A 481 10.99 -19.58 9.11
CA TYR A 481 9.94 -18.62 8.78
C TYR A 481 8.72 -19.34 8.21
N LEU A 482 7.53 -18.99 8.71
CA LEU A 482 6.23 -19.50 8.28
C LEU A 482 5.42 -18.31 7.74
N GLN A 483 5.33 -18.24 6.41
CA GLN A 483 4.69 -17.13 5.72
C GLN A 483 3.17 -17.30 5.69
N GLU A 484 2.44 -16.38 6.34
CA GLU A 484 0.99 -16.26 6.20
C GLU A 484 0.62 -15.93 4.74
N TYR A 485 -0.59 -16.31 4.29
CA TYR A 485 -1.11 -15.95 2.95
C TYR A 485 -1.80 -14.57 2.92
N SER A 486 -2.12 -14.02 4.09
CA SER A 486 -2.61 -12.65 4.32
C SER A 486 -2.40 -12.30 5.80
N ALA A 487 -2.74 -11.09 6.26
CA ALA A 487 -2.54 -10.74 7.67
C ALA A 487 -3.65 -11.33 8.56
N LEU A 488 -3.38 -12.40 9.32
CA LEU A 488 -4.39 -13.15 10.09
C LEU A 488 -4.60 -12.65 11.53
N GLY A 489 -4.15 -11.43 11.84
CA GLY A 489 -4.14 -10.88 13.21
C GLY A 489 -2.99 -11.44 14.06
N THR A 490 -3.09 -11.33 15.39
CA THR A 490 -2.05 -11.83 16.34
C THR A 490 -2.27 -13.29 16.75
N GLY A 491 -3.48 -13.82 16.59
CA GLY A 491 -3.85 -15.21 16.90
C GLY A 491 -4.06 -16.12 15.69
N GLY A 492 -4.48 -15.57 14.54
CA GLY A 492 -4.81 -16.38 13.36
C GLY A 492 -3.62 -17.14 12.77
N GLY A 493 -2.46 -16.49 12.68
CA GLY A 493 -1.21 -17.12 12.24
C GLY A 493 -0.78 -18.27 13.17
N LEU A 494 -1.00 -18.15 14.48
CA LEU A 494 -0.78 -19.24 15.43
C LEU A 494 -1.69 -20.43 15.14
N TYR A 495 -2.98 -20.18 14.92
CA TYR A 495 -3.96 -21.25 14.67
C TYR A 495 -3.76 -21.93 13.31
N HIS A 496 -3.37 -21.16 12.28
CA HIS A 496 -3.05 -21.68 10.95
C HIS A 496 -1.81 -22.59 10.99
N PHE A 497 -0.76 -22.20 11.73
CA PHE A 497 0.50 -22.95 11.87
C PHE A 497 0.59 -23.83 13.13
N ARG A 498 -0.54 -24.09 13.81
CA ARG A 498 -0.60 -24.86 15.08
C ARG A 498 0.08 -26.22 14.96
N ASP A 499 -0.04 -26.89 13.82
CA ASP A 499 0.48 -28.24 13.60
C ASP A 499 2.02 -28.25 13.47
N GLN A 500 2.63 -27.17 12.93
CA GLN A 500 4.08 -26.97 12.95
C GLN A 500 4.58 -26.54 14.34
N ILE A 501 3.81 -25.72 15.06
CA ILE A 501 4.13 -25.31 16.44
C ILE A 501 4.15 -26.56 17.35
N LEU A 502 3.08 -27.35 17.35
CA LEU A 502 2.93 -28.57 18.16
C LEU A 502 3.79 -29.76 17.69
N SER A 503 4.39 -29.69 16.50
CA SER A 503 5.26 -30.76 15.98
C SER A 503 6.42 -31.06 16.94
N GLY A 504 6.56 -32.32 17.35
CA GLY A 504 7.52 -32.78 18.36
C GLY A 504 6.99 -32.83 19.79
N GLY A 505 5.79 -32.28 20.06
CA GLY A 505 5.15 -32.30 21.38
C GLY A 505 5.79 -31.37 22.41
N PRO A 506 5.85 -30.04 22.16
CA PRO A 506 6.28 -29.08 23.17
C PRO A 506 5.27 -29.01 24.32
N GLU A 507 5.78 -28.96 25.56
CA GLU A 507 4.95 -28.80 26.77
C GLU A 507 4.41 -27.37 26.88
N ALA A 508 5.24 -26.39 26.51
CA ALA A 508 4.89 -25.00 26.41
C ALA A 508 5.69 -24.30 25.29
N PHE A 509 5.19 -23.16 24.83
CA PHE A 509 5.85 -22.31 23.86
C PHE A 509 5.64 -20.83 24.18
N PHE A 510 6.68 -20.03 23.97
CA PHE A 510 6.58 -18.58 24.06
C PHE A 510 5.95 -18.00 22.79
N VAL A 511 5.25 -16.88 22.90
CA VAL A 511 4.82 -16.05 21.77
C VAL A 511 5.25 -14.61 22.04
N MET A 512 5.96 -13.98 21.10
CA MET A 512 6.50 -12.62 21.26
C MET A 512 6.21 -11.75 20.03
N ASN A 513 5.79 -10.50 20.24
CA ASN A 513 5.67 -9.51 19.18
C ASN A 513 7.05 -8.93 18.82
N ALA A 514 7.45 -9.00 17.54
CA ALA A 514 8.81 -8.65 17.09
C ALA A 514 9.19 -7.16 17.21
N ASP A 515 8.25 -6.28 17.59
CA ASP A 515 8.51 -4.87 17.88
C ASP A 515 8.56 -4.54 19.37
N VAL A 516 8.73 -5.54 20.23
CA VAL A 516 9.06 -5.36 21.65
C VAL A 516 10.56 -5.09 21.82
N CYS A 517 10.87 -4.12 22.68
CA CYS A 517 12.20 -3.90 23.24
C CYS A 517 12.15 -4.32 24.71
N SER A 518 12.91 -5.34 25.13
CA SER A 518 12.90 -5.80 26.52
C SER A 518 14.16 -6.59 26.88
N GLU A 519 14.35 -6.84 28.18
CA GLU A 519 15.32 -7.82 28.68
C GLU A 519 14.85 -9.27 28.49
N PHE A 520 13.56 -9.48 28.18
CA PHE A 520 12.92 -10.80 27.96
C PHE A 520 13.14 -11.81 29.11
N PRO A 521 12.41 -11.68 30.23
CA PRO A 521 12.51 -12.59 31.40
C PRO A 521 11.84 -13.96 31.15
N LEU A 522 12.17 -14.62 30.04
CA LEU A 522 11.56 -15.89 29.63
C LEU A 522 11.81 -17.04 30.63
N PRO A 523 12.99 -17.19 31.26
CA PRO A 523 13.19 -18.17 32.32
C PRO A 523 12.29 -17.89 33.54
N ASP A 524 12.24 -16.63 34.01
CA ASP A 524 11.40 -16.22 35.13
C ASP A 524 9.92 -16.58 34.90
N MET A 525 9.40 -16.30 33.69
CA MET A 525 8.01 -16.62 33.32
C MET A 525 7.72 -18.13 33.33
N LEU A 526 8.71 -18.95 32.93
CA LEU A 526 8.60 -20.41 32.91
C LEU A 526 8.65 -21.00 34.33
N ASP A 527 9.42 -20.41 35.23
CA ASP A 527 9.47 -20.85 36.64
C ASP A 527 8.23 -20.38 37.41
N PHE A 528 7.77 -19.14 37.20
CA PHE A 528 6.51 -18.60 37.71
C PHE A 528 5.29 -19.48 37.35
N GLN A 529 5.23 -20.00 36.11
CA GLN A 529 4.17 -20.92 35.67
C GLN A 529 4.15 -22.22 36.49
N LYS A 530 5.32 -22.78 36.81
CA LYS A 530 5.45 -24.01 37.63
C LYS A 530 5.03 -23.75 39.07
N GLU A 531 5.39 -22.59 39.63
CA GLU A 531 5.05 -22.20 40.99
C GLU A 531 3.54 -21.98 41.19
N HIS A 532 2.81 -21.57 40.14
CA HIS A 532 1.35 -21.39 40.18
C HIS A 532 0.54 -22.70 40.09
N GLY A 533 1.19 -23.86 39.92
CA GLY A 533 0.61 -25.17 40.19
C GLY A 533 -0.38 -25.74 39.15
N ASP A 534 -0.97 -24.93 38.26
CA ASP A 534 -1.63 -25.42 37.04
C ASP A 534 -0.63 -25.42 35.87
N PRO A 535 -0.07 -26.58 35.47
CA PRO A 535 0.88 -26.65 34.35
C PRO A 535 0.21 -26.41 32.99
N HIS A 536 -1.12 -26.25 32.94
CA HIS A 536 -1.89 -25.91 31.75
C HIS A 536 -2.19 -24.40 31.64
N SER A 537 -1.84 -23.60 32.65
CA SER A 537 -2.08 -22.16 32.71
C SER A 537 -1.31 -21.35 31.67
N PHE A 538 -1.82 -20.16 31.35
CA PHE A 538 -1.21 -19.20 30.41
C PHE A 538 -0.65 -17.99 31.16
N VAL A 539 0.52 -17.49 30.74
CA VAL A 539 1.18 -16.32 31.39
C VAL A 539 1.38 -15.19 30.40
N ILE A 540 0.93 -13.97 30.76
CA ILE A 540 1.23 -12.72 30.07
C ILE A 540 2.35 -11.98 30.84
N LEU A 541 3.33 -11.43 30.14
CA LEU A 541 4.28 -10.48 30.73
C LEU A 541 3.60 -9.12 30.91
N GLY A 542 3.59 -8.61 32.14
CA GLY A 542 3.08 -7.29 32.50
C GLY A 542 4.18 -6.33 32.99
N THR A 543 4.00 -5.03 32.78
CA THR A 543 4.78 -3.98 33.45
C THR A 543 3.85 -2.87 33.92
N THR A 544 4.23 -2.09 34.91
CA THR A 544 3.54 -0.84 35.26
C THR A 544 3.90 0.28 34.27
N ALA A 545 2.92 1.13 33.94
CA ALA A 545 3.10 2.38 33.20
C ALA A 545 2.16 3.47 33.76
N ASN A 546 2.51 4.75 33.61
CA ASN A 546 1.74 5.81 34.27
C ASN A 546 0.31 5.98 33.71
N ARG A 547 -0.58 6.62 34.48
CA ARG A 547 -2.02 6.76 34.19
C ARG A 547 -2.37 7.36 32.81
N LYS A 548 -1.56 8.25 32.23
CA LYS A 548 -1.78 8.75 30.85
C LYS A 548 -1.31 7.73 29.81
N GLN A 549 -0.25 6.99 30.14
CA GLN A 549 0.42 6.06 29.24
C GLN A 549 -0.32 4.73 29.10
N SER A 550 -0.90 4.17 30.17
CA SER A 550 -1.47 2.81 30.14
C SER A 550 -2.60 2.63 29.12
N MET A 551 -3.43 3.65 28.93
CA MET A 551 -4.53 3.69 27.93
C MET A 551 -4.08 3.46 26.47
N ASN A 552 -2.78 3.53 26.15
CA ASN A 552 -2.25 3.26 24.80
C ASN A 552 -1.97 1.77 24.53
N TYR A 553 -2.19 0.92 25.55
CA TYR A 553 -1.85 -0.51 25.58
C TYR A 553 -3.04 -1.33 26.09
N GLY A 554 -2.89 -2.66 26.13
CA GLY A 554 -3.83 -3.52 26.86
C GLY A 554 -3.63 -3.42 28.36
N CYS A 555 -4.66 -2.97 29.08
CA CYS A 555 -4.67 -2.84 30.54
C CYS A 555 -5.09 -4.17 31.19
N ILE A 556 -4.37 -4.56 32.24
CA ILE A 556 -4.57 -5.81 32.98
C ILE A 556 -5.03 -5.47 34.41
N VAL A 557 -6.16 -6.01 34.84
CA VAL A 557 -6.57 -6.02 36.26
C VAL A 557 -6.23 -7.39 36.82
N GLU A 558 -5.32 -7.45 37.79
CA GLU A 558 -4.91 -8.70 38.44
C GLU A 558 -5.64 -8.97 39.76
N ASN A 559 -5.66 -10.23 40.18
CA ASN A 559 -5.82 -10.62 41.56
C ASN A 559 -4.46 -10.49 42.29
N GLN A 560 -4.35 -9.59 43.27
CA GLN A 560 -3.10 -9.32 43.98
C GLN A 560 -2.58 -10.51 44.82
N GLN A 561 -3.39 -11.54 45.06
CA GLN A 561 -3.00 -12.73 45.84
C GLN A 561 -2.60 -13.93 44.97
N THR A 562 -3.06 -14.01 43.72
CA THR A 562 -2.87 -15.17 42.82
C THR A 562 -2.26 -14.80 41.46
N ASN A 563 -2.06 -13.50 41.19
CA ASN A 563 -1.67 -12.94 39.90
C ASN A 563 -2.55 -13.36 38.70
N GLU A 564 -3.77 -13.88 38.95
CA GLU A 564 -4.77 -14.14 37.93
C GLU A 564 -5.19 -12.84 37.24
N VAL A 565 -5.32 -12.85 35.92
CA VAL A 565 -5.92 -11.75 35.14
C VAL A 565 -7.44 -11.80 35.32
N LEU A 566 -7.97 -10.96 36.21
CA LEU A 566 -9.41 -10.84 36.47
C LEU A 566 -10.13 -10.08 35.35
N HIS A 567 -9.47 -9.11 34.71
CA HIS A 567 -10.01 -8.39 33.57
C HIS A 567 -8.90 -7.92 32.62
N TYR A 568 -9.17 -7.94 31.32
CA TYR A 568 -8.28 -7.41 30.27
C TYR A 568 -9.07 -6.43 29.40
N VAL A 569 -8.50 -5.26 29.11
CA VAL A 569 -9.11 -4.27 28.21
C VAL A 569 -8.08 -3.70 27.25
N GLU A 570 -8.25 -3.93 25.94
CA GLU A 570 -7.35 -3.41 24.91
C GLU A 570 -7.59 -1.91 24.65
N LYS A 571 -6.60 -1.06 24.98
CA LYS A 571 -6.60 0.40 24.77
C LYS A 571 -7.87 1.12 25.26
N PRO A 572 -8.16 1.07 26.57
CA PRO A 572 -9.38 1.67 27.11
C PRO A 572 -9.38 3.19 26.94
N SER A 573 -10.56 3.76 26.65
CA SER A 573 -10.78 5.21 26.55
C SER A 573 -10.72 5.94 27.90
N THR A 574 -10.70 5.19 29.00
CA THR A 574 -10.56 5.67 30.38
C THR A 574 -9.51 4.84 31.12
N PHE A 575 -9.01 5.33 32.26
CA PHE A 575 -8.05 4.57 33.05
C PHE A 575 -8.71 3.36 33.72
N VAL A 576 -8.20 2.15 33.42
CA VAL A 576 -8.62 0.87 34.01
C VAL A 576 -7.57 0.32 34.97
N SER A 577 -6.30 0.33 34.56
CA SER A 577 -5.16 -0.18 35.34
C SER A 577 -3.87 0.55 34.91
N ASP A 578 -2.85 0.48 35.76
CA ASP A 578 -1.46 0.85 35.44
C ASP A 578 -0.62 -0.33 34.93
N ILE A 579 -1.04 -1.58 35.19
CA ILE A 579 -0.42 -2.78 34.62
C ILE A 579 -0.82 -2.91 33.15
N ILE A 580 0.18 -2.98 32.27
CA ILE A 580 0.02 -3.11 30.81
C ILE A 580 0.64 -4.39 30.25
N ASN A 581 0.01 -4.93 29.20
CA ASN A 581 0.47 -6.05 28.41
C ASN A 581 1.76 -5.71 27.64
N CYS A 582 2.81 -6.50 27.85
CA CYS A 582 4.12 -6.34 27.22
C CYS A 582 4.25 -6.94 25.81
N GLY A 583 3.27 -7.70 25.31
CA GLY A 583 3.35 -8.41 24.02
C GLY A 583 4.28 -9.63 24.03
N ILE A 584 4.49 -10.23 25.20
CA ILE A 584 5.27 -11.45 25.44
C ILE A 584 4.40 -12.39 26.27
N TYR A 585 4.23 -13.62 25.81
CA TYR A 585 3.30 -14.61 26.33
C TYR A 585 3.98 -15.98 26.47
N LEU A 586 3.53 -16.80 27.42
CA LEU A 586 3.86 -18.21 27.55
C LEU A 586 2.56 -19.02 27.50
N PHE A 587 2.45 -19.92 26.54
CA PHE A 587 1.27 -20.75 26.30
C PHE A 587 1.57 -22.23 26.34
N THR A 588 0.56 -23.02 26.70
CA THR A 588 0.52 -24.47 26.57
C THR A 588 -0.28 -24.85 25.31
N PRO A 589 -0.22 -26.12 24.83
CA PRO A 589 -1.02 -26.59 23.70
C PRO A 589 -2.55 -26.32 23.81
N GLU A 590 -3.09 -26.10 25.01
CA GLU A 590 -4.52 -25.84 25.21
C GLU A 590 -4.98 -24.49 24.64
N ILE A 591 -4.08 -23.53 24.42
CA ILE A 591 -4.45 -22.23 23.83
C ILE A 591 -5.11 -22.39 22.45
N PHE A 592 -4.73 -23.44 21.70
CA PHE A 592 -5.32 -23.74 20.39
C PHE A 592 -6.78 -24.19 20.47
N GLN A 593 -7.26 -24.68 21.62
CA GLN A 593 -8.68 -24.96 21.84
C GLN A 593 -9.46 -23.64 21.91
N HIS A 594 -9.00 -22.67 22.71
CA HIS A 594 -9.63 -21.36 22.83
C HIS A 594 -9.58 -20.57 21.51
N ILE A 595 -8.46 -20.59 20.79
CA ILE A 595 -8.36 -19.96 19.47
C ILE A 595 -9.25 -20.68 18.44
N GLY A 596 -9.38 -22.02 18.54
CA GLY A 596 -10.29 -22.82 17.70
C GLY A 596 -11.76 -22.51 17.95
N MET A 597 -12.17 -22.24 19.20
CA MET A 597 -13.54 -21.79 19.52
C MET A 597 -13.84 -20.43 18.89
N VAL A 598 -12.89 -19.47 18.93
CA VAL A 598 -13.04 -18.17 18.24
C VAL A 598 -13.09 -18.35 16.73
N PHE A 599 -12.24 -19.20 16.15
CA PHE A 599 -12.29 -19.51 14.71
C PHE A 599 -13.65 -20.06 14.28
N GLN A 600 -14.18 -21.06 15.00
CA GLN A 600 -15.49 -21.65 14.73
C GLN A 600 -16.62 -20.64 14.89
N LYS A 601 -16.57 -19.79 15.93
CA LYS A 601 -17.54 -18.71 16.11
C LYS A 601 -17.49 -17.73 14.94
N ASN A 602 -16.32 -17.23 14.58
CA ASN A 602 -16.16 -16.28 13.47
C ASN A 602 -16.67 -16.88 12.14
N GLN A 603 -16.46 -18.18 11.92
CA GLN A 603 -16.99 -18.90 10.76
C GLN A 603 -18.52 -19.01 10.80
N GLN A 604 -19.11 -19.29 11.98
CA GLN A 604 -20.56 -19.43 12.12
C GLN A 604 -21.29 -18.08 12.06
N ASP A 605 -20.75 -17.02 12.67
CA ASP A 605 -21.29 -15.66 12.57
C ASP A 605 -21.35 -15.21 11.09
N MET A 606 -20.35 -15.59 10.29
CA MET A 606 -20.30 -15.29 8.84
C MET A 606 -21.27 -16.12 7.99
N LEU A 607 -21.73 -17.28 8.49
CA LEU A 607 -22.75 -18.12 7.86
C LEU A 607 -24.17 -17.77 8.30
N LEU A 608 -24.35 -17.20 9.49
CA LEU A 608 -25.64 -16.74 10.02
C LEU A 608 -25.98 -15.30 9.59
N TYR A 609 -24.96 -14.48 9.36
CA TYR A 609 -25.06 -13.12 8.82
C TYR A 609 -24.27 -13.00 7.50
N PRO A 610 -24.66 -13.73 6.44
CA PRO A 610 -24.10 -13.51 5.11
C PRO A 610 -24.41 -12.07 4.69
N TYR A 611 -23.35 -11.27 4.54
CA TYR A 611 -23.49 -9.82 4.41
C TYR A 611 -23.96 -9.46 2.99
N GLU A 612 -25.24 -9.11 2.85
CA GLU A 612 -25.85 -8.67 1.58
C GLU A 612 -25.40 -7.24 1.19
N GLY A 613 -24.11 -7.09 0.90
CA GLY A 613 -23.50 -5.83 0.43
C GLY A 613 -22.03 -6.00 0.07
N GLU A 614 -21.60 -5.44 -1.07
CA GLU A 614 -20.22 -5.60 -1.59
C GLU A 614 -19.19 -4.67 -0.91
N GLU A 615 -19.10 -4.68 0.42
CA GLU A 615 -17.98 -4.08 1.16
C GLU A 615 -16.98 -5.17 1.62
N GLN A 616 -16.16 -5.70 0.70
CA GLN A 616 -14.95 -6.45 1.08
C GLN A 616 -13.92 -5.51 1.75
N THR A 617 -14.13 -5.25 3.03
CA THR A 617 -13.34 -4.33 3.87
C THR A 617 -11.93 -4.86 4.17
N ASN A 618 -11.04 -4.76 3.17
CA ASN A 618 -9.59 -4.97 3.29
C ASN A 618 -9.16 -6.26 4.02
N GLY A 619 -9.94 -7.34 3.86
CA GLY A 619 -9.63 -8.68 4.39
C GLY A 619 -9.89 -8.90 5.88
N TRP A 620 -10.57 -7.98 6.59
CA TRP A 620 -10.85 -8.13 8.02
C TRP A 620 -12.07 -9.01 8.34
N GLN A 621 -12.96 -9.25 7.38
CA GLN A 621 -14.05 -10.23 7.47
C GLN A 621 -13.56 -11.59 6.95
N ARG A 622 -12.72 -12.26 7.74
CA ARG A 622 -12.25 -13.63 7.51
C ARG A 622 -12.23 -14.37 8.84
N ALA A 623 -12.71 -15.62 8.87
CA ALA A 623 -12.81 -16.38 10.12
C ALA A 623 -11.43 -16.60 10.77
N GLU A 624 -10.39 -16.69 9.93
CA GLU A 624 -8.98 -16.83 10.27
C GLU A 624 -8.38 -15.58 10.94
N VAL A 625 -9.02 -14.40 10.86
CA VAL A 625 -8.50 -13.17 11.47
C VAL A 625 -8.87 -13.14 12.95
N ILE A 626 -7.88 -13.43 13.80
CA ILE A 626 -8.05 -13.53 15.26
C ILE A 626 -6.99 -12.68 15.95
N ARG A 627 -7.36 -11.97 17.01
CA ARG A 627 -6.48 -11.12 17.83
C ARG A 627 -6.43 -11.67 19.25
N LEU A 628 -5.23 -12.04 19.73
CA LEU A 628 -5.03 -12.52 21.10
C LEU A 628 -5.58 -11.51 22.11
N GLU A 629 -5.27 -10.23 21.90
CA GLU A 629 -5.56 -9.14 22.82
C GLU A 629 -7.06 -8.83 22.95
N GLN A 630 -7.84 -8.98 21.87
CA GLN A 630 -9.26 -8.59 21.88
C GLN A 630 -10.19 -9.80 21.97
N ASP A 631 -9.83 -10.92 21.33
CA ASP A 631 -10.72 -12.06 21.11
C ASP A 631 -10.40 -13.24 22.05
N ILE A 632 -9.19 -13.30 22.63
CA ILE A 632 -8.74 -14.42 23.48
C ILE A 632 -8.56 -13.99 24.95
N PHE A 633 -7.75 -12.96 25.24
CA PHE A 633 -7.47 -12.55 26.63
C PHE A 633 -8.70 -11.97 27.33
N THR A 634 -9.52 -11.20 26.61
CA THR A 634 -10.82 -10.70 27.11
C THR A 634 -11.75 -11.84 27.53
N ALA A 635 -11.67 -12.99 26.85
CA ALA A 635 -12.50 -14.16 27.15
C ALA A 635 -11.94 -14.98 28.32
N LEU A 636 -10.62 -15.18 28.37
CA LEU A 636 -9.91 -15.96 29.40
C LEU A 636 -9.82 -15.27 30.77
N ALA A 637 -10.00 -13.95 30.83
CA ALA A 637 -9.93 -13.19 32.06
C ALA A 637 -11.02 -13.64 33.07
N GLY A 638 -10.63 -13.85 34.33
CA GLY A 638 -11.51 -14.34 35.40
C GLY A 638 -11.90 -15.82 35.30
N GLN A 639 -11.23 -16.62 34.44
CA GLN A 639 -11.48 -18.07 34.30
C GLN A 639 -10.47 -18.94 35.07
N GLY A 640 -9.59 -18.37 35.92
CA GLY A 640 -8.54 -19.13 36.62
C GLY A 640 -7.43 -19.70 35.73
N LYS A 641 -7.38 -19.31 34.44
CA LYS A 641 -6.45 -19.86 33.42
C LYS A 641 -5.39 -18.89 32.90
N LEU A 642 -5.56 -17.60 33.11
CA LEU A 642 -4.67 -16.55 32.59
C LEU A 642 -4.06 -15.77 33.74
N TYR A 643 -2.73 -15.67 33.78
CA TYR A 643 -1.95 -15.06 34.87
C TYR A 643 -1.00 -14.00 34.32
N VAL A 644 -0.64 -13.00 35.15
CA VAL A 644 0.30 -11.94 34.77
C VAL A 644 1.60 -12.03 35.58
N TYR A 645 2.70 -12.32 34.89
CA TYR A 645 4.03 -12.15 35.47
C TYR A 645 4.43 -10.68 35.34
N LYS A 646 4.43 -9.93 36.44
CA LYS A 646 4.82 -8.52 36.46
C LYS A 646 6.34 -8.38 36.55
N THR A 647 6.95 -7.69 35.59
CA THR A 647 8.38 -7.40 35.60
C THR A 647 8.69 -5.96 36.02
N HIS A 648 9.89 -5.77 36.58
CA HIS A 648 10.52 -4.46 36.81
C HIS A 648 11.78 -4.27 35.93
N ARG A 649 12.06 -5.22 35.02
CA ARG A 649 13.10 -5.09 33.98
C ARG A 649 12.61 -4.11 32.90
N PHE A 650 13.52 -3.62 32.05
CA PHE A 650 13.12 -2.64 31.04
C PHE A 650 12.18 -3.23 29.97
N TRP A 651 11.27 -2.39 29.50
CA TRP A 651 10.36 -2.69 28.40
C TRP A 651 9.99 -1.42 27.61
N SER A 652 9.81 -1.55 26.30
CA SER A 652 9.27 -0.53 25.39
C SER A 652 8.78 -1.17 24.08
N GLN A 653 8.20 -0.38 23.17
CA GLN A 653 7.79 -0.82 21.85
C GLN A 653 8.38 0.03 20.72
N ILE A 654 9.02 -0.64 19.76
CA ILE A 654 9.68 -0.06 18.59
C ILE A 654 8.62 0.21 17.51
N LYS A 655 7.65 1.09 17.81
CA LYS A 655 6.51 1.44 16.95
C LYS A 655 6.82 2.54 15.91
N SER A 656 7.86 3.34 16.13
CA SER A 656 8.31 4.43 15.27
C SER A 656 9.84 4.44 15.16
N ALA A 657 10.38 5.17 14.17
CA ALA A 657 11.82 5.41 14.09
C ALA A 657 12.36 6.14 15.36
N GLY A 658 11.58 7.03 15.97
CA GLY A 658 11.91 7.69 17.24
C GLY A 658 12.15 6.69 18.37
N SER A 659 11.23 5.74 18.56
CA SER A 659 11.36 4.75 19.63
C SER A 659 12.48 3.73 19.40
N ALA A 660 13.06 3.65 18.19
CA ALA A 660 14.26 2.87 17.93
C ALA A 660 15.54 3.48 18.55
N ILE A 661 15.66 4.81 18.63
CA ILE A 661 16.79 5.46 19.35
C ILE A 661 16.71 5.12 20.84
N TYR A 662 15.52 5.24 21.43
CA TYR A 662 15.30 4.89 22.84
C TYR A 662 15.54 3.40 23.12
N ALA A 663 15.11 2.50 22.23
CA ALA A 663 15.43 1.08 22.33
C ALA A 663 16.94 0.81 22.19
N SER A 664 17.65 1.53 21.32
CA SER A 664 19.10 1.43 21.16
C SER A 664 19.80 1.82 22.47
N ARG A 665 19.41 2.92 23.11
CA ARG A 665 19.87 3.32 24.45
C ARG A 665 19.67 2.20 25.49
N LEU A 666 18.48 1.59 25.56
CA LEU A 666 18.17 0.54 26.54
C LEU A 666 19.06 -0.70 26.35
N TYR A 667 19.20 -1.19 25.11
CA TYR A 667 20.05 -2.35 24.82
C TYR A 667 21.55 -2.04 24.99
N LEU A 668 22.03 -0.87 24.56
CA LEU A 668 23.40 -0.41 24.79
C LEU A 668 23.73 -0.34 26.29
N ASN A 669 22.78 0.08 27.14
CA ASN A 669 22.94 0.05 28.59
C ASN A 669 22.87 -1.36 29.18
N GLN A 670 22.10 -2.28 28.59
CA GLN A 670 22.07 -3.68 29.03
C GLN A 670 23.33 -4.45 28.64
N TYR A 671 24.00 -4.08 27.54
CA TYR A 671 25.25 -4.70 27.11
C TYR A 671 26.36 -4.62 28.18
N HIS A 672 26.40 -3.59 29.03
CA HIS A 672 27.28 -3.55 30.21
C HIS A 672 27.19 -4.80 31.12
N LYS A 673 26.04 -5.49 31.13
CA LYS A 673 25.78 -6.69 31.94
C LYS A 673 25.83 -7.97 31.11
N THR A 674 25.36 -7.93 29.86
CA THR A 674 25.13 -9.15 29.05
C THR A 674 26.21 -9.39 28.00
N HIS A 675 26.71 -8.32 27.37
CA HIS A 675 27.59 -8.37 26.21
C HIS A 675 28.63 -7.21 26.24
N PRO A 676 29.51 -7.13 27.27
CA PRO A 676 30.44 -6.00 27.40
C PRO A 676 31.39 -5.87 26.20
N GLU A 677 31.68 -6.98 25.52
CA GLU A 677 32.50 -7.07 24.31
C GLU A 677 31.89 -6.36 23.08
N ARG A 678 30.60 -5.99 23.13
CA ARG A 678 29.94 -5.19 22.08
C ARG A 678 30.08 -3.68 22.28
N LEU A 679 30.59 -3.24 23.43
CA LEU A 679 30.77 -1.82 23.74
C LEU A 679 32.20 -1.39 23.46
N ALA A 680 32.35 -0.33 22.65
CA ALA A 680 33.64 0.28 22.38
C ALA A 680 34.23 0.89 23.67
N THR A 681 35.56 0.85 23.78
CA THR A 681 36.30 1.46 24.90
C THR A 681 37.20 2.58 24.39
N ASN A 682 37.82 3.35 25.31
CA ASN A 682 38.82 4.35 24.90
C ASN A 682 40.17 3.64 24.74
N GLU A 683 40.72 3.67 23.53
CA GLU A 683 42.00 3.05 23.16
C GLU A 683 43.02 4.11 22.74
N ASP A 684 44.31 3.86 22.95
CA ASP A 684 45.37 4.82 22.61
C ASP A 684 45.46 5.01 21.08
N GLY A 685 45.13 6.22 20.62
CA GLY A 685 45.02 6.53 19.19
C GLY A 685 43.67 6.17 18.56
N GLY A 686 42.68 5.72 19.35
CA GLY A 686 41.29 5.57 18.92
C GLY A 686 40.45 6.85 19.15
N PRO A 687 39.20 6.88 18.66
CA PRO A 687 38.26 7.97 18.92
C PRO A 687 37.85 8.05 20.40
N LYS A 688 37.44 9.24 20.85
CA LYS A 688 37.00 9.43 22.24
C LYS A 688 35.59 8.87 22.46
N ILE A 689 35.50 7.81 23.26
CA ILE A 689 34.23 7.16 23.64
C ILE A 689 33.70 7.74 24.96
N SER A 690 32.42 8.09 25.00
CA SER A 690 31.76 8.73 26.13
C SER A 690 30.46 7.99 26.50
N GLY A 691 30.54 7.03 27.43
CA GLY A 691 29.40 6.17 27.77
C GLY A 691 29.19 5.08 26.72
N ASN A 692 27.96 4.56 26.62
CA ASN A 692 27.71 3.37 25.79
C ASN A 692 27.74 3.68 24.30
N VAL A 693 28.68 3.07 23.57
CA VAL A 693 28.80 3.15 22.12
C VAL A 693 29.04 1.76 21.55
N TYR A 694 28.28 1.37 20.54
CA TYR A 694 28.59 0.23 19.68
C TYR A 694 29.28 0.71 18.40
N ILE A 695 30.36 0.04 18.02
CA ILE A 695 31.09 0.28 16.77
C ILE A 695 31.26 -1.05 16.04
N HIS A 696 30.75 -1.17 14.82
CA HIS A 696 31.00 -2.36 14.01
C HIS A 696 32.49 -2.44 13.63
N PRO A 697 33.16 -3.62 13.71
CA PRO A 697 34.59 -3.78 13.39
C PRO A 697 35.06 -3.42 11.97
N THR A 698 34.16 -2.97 11.09
CA THR A 698 34.47 -2.50 9.72
C THR A 698 34.21 -1.01 9.52
N ALA A 699 33.86 -0.27 10.58
CA ALA A 699 33.77 1.18 10.53
C ALA A 699 35.17 1.82 10.58
N ASN A 700 35.37 2.88 9.82
CA ASN A 700 36.60 3.67 9.78
C ASN A 700 36.36 5.01 10.47
N ILE A 701 37.09 5.31 11.55
CA ILE A 701 36.78 6.45 12.43
C ILE A 701 38.07 7.19 12.79
N ASP A 702 38.09 8.49 12.54
CA ASP A 702 39.23 9.36 12.88
C ASP A 702 39.44 9.45 14.41
N PRO A 703 40.70 9.38 14.91
CA PRO A 703 41.01 9.45 16.34
C PRO A 703 40.53 10.72 17.06
N THR A 704 40.27 11.81 16.33
CA THR A 704 39.80 13.07 16.91
C THR A 704 38.28 13.16 17.04
N ALA A 705 37.53 12.16 16.55
CA ALA A 705 36.08 12.09 16.72
C ALA A 705 35.66 11.83 18.18
N VAL A 706 34.45 12.27 18.54
CA VAL A 706 33.87 12.07 19.88
C VAL A 706 32.50 11.41 19.76
N LEU A 707 32.36 10.24 20.38
CA LEU A 707 31.20 9.37 20.22
C LEU A 707 30.53 9.10 21.56
N GLY A 708 29.21 9.23 21.60
CA GLY A 708 28.36 8.86 22.73
C GLY A 708 27.90 10.04 23.62
N PRO A 709 27.08 9.74 24.64
CA PRO A 709 26.52 8.42 24.95
C PRO A 709 25.47 7.96 23.93
N ASN A 710 25.16 6.66 24.01
CA ASN A 710 24.05 5.99 23.33
C ASN A 710 24.12 6.11 21.81
N VAL A 711 25.22 5.63 21.24
CA VAL A 711 25.47 5.63 19.79
C VAL A 711 25.69 4.21 19.29
N SER A 712 25.17 3.88 18.10
CA SER A 712 25.48 2.63 17.42
C SER A 712 25.87 2.90 15.97
N ILE A 713 27.08 2.49 15.60
CA ILE A 713 27.69 2.67 14.28
C ILE A 713 27.73 1.33 13.53
N GLY A 714 27.13 1.32 12.34
CA GLY A 714 26.98 0.13 11.49
C GLY A 714 28.21 -0.23 10.65
N THR A 715 28.04 -1.26 9.83
CA THR A 715 29.02 -1.78 8.87
C THR A 715 29.54 -0.71 7.91
N GLY A 716 30.85 -0.63 7.71
CA GLY A 716 31.47 0.21 6.66
C GLY A 716 31.26 1.72 6.81
N VAL A 717 30.74 2.20 7.94
CA VAL A 717 30.56 3.64 8.21
C VAL A 717 31.91 4.34 8.26
N THR A 718 32.00 5.53 7.66
CA THR A 718 33.20 6.39 7.72
C THR A 718 32.91 7.65 8.53
N ILE A 719 33.79 7.98 9.48
CA ILE A 719 33.70 9.17 10.34
C ILE A 719 35.02 9.96 10.28
N GLY A 720 34.95 11.19 9.78
CA GLY A 720 36.08 12.10 9.62
C GLY A 720 36.50 12.85 10.89
N ALA A 721 37.45 13.77 10.74
CA ALA A 721 38.13 14.40 11.85
C ALA A 721 37.22 15.30 12.69
N GLY A 722 37.30 15.21 14.01
CA GLY A 722 36.59 16.06 14.97
C GLY A 722 35.07 15.95 14.97
N VAL A 723 34.50 14.94 14.29
CA VAL A 723 33.05 14.68 14.23
C VAL A 723 32.49 14.34 15.61
N ARG A 724 31.24 14.72 15.88
CA ARG A 724 30.57 14.51 17.18
C ARG A 724 29.23 13.81 17.04
N VAL A 725 29.09 12.60 17.58
CA VAL A 725 27.87 11.77 17.49
C VAL A 725 27.32 11.46 18.88
N ARG A 726 26.02 11.62 19.13
CA ARG A 726 25.37 11.32 20.43
C ARG A 726 23.88 10.94 20.27
N GLU A 727 23.37 10.02 21.09
CA GLU A 727 21.96 9.54 21.06
C GLU A 727 21.49 9.19 19.63
N SER A 728 22.32 8.51 18.83
CA SER A 728 22.12 8.39 17.38
C SER A 728 22.49 7.02 16.82
N ILE A 729 21.77 6.62 15.77
CA ILE A 729 22.02 5.39 15.00
C ILE A 729 22.61 5.79 13.64
N ILE A 730 23.80 5.30 13.33
CA ILE A 730 24.48 5.53 12.04
C ILE A 730 24.48 4.21 11.28
N LEU A 731 23.71 4.13 10.19
CA LEU A 731 23.46 2.89 9.45
C LEU A 731 24.56 2.62 8.41
N HIS A 732 24.51 1.44 7.77
CA HIS A 732 25.56 0.91 6.91
C HIS A 732 26.02 1.90 5.82
N GLY A 733 27.33 2.02 5.59
CA GLY A 733 27.91 2.80 4.49
C GLY A 733 27.85 4.33 4.64
N ALA A 734 27.12 4.84 5.64
CA ALA A 734 27.02 6.27 5.89
C ALA A 734 28.39 6.92 6.13
N THR A 735 28.57 8.15 5.61
CA THR A 735 29.83 8.90 5.67
C THR A 735 29.63 10.26 6.32
N LEU A 736 30.21 10.45 7.50
CA LEU A 736 30.19 11.70 8.27
C LEU A 736 31.53 12.42 8.06
N GLN A 737 31.54 13.50 7.28
CA GLN A 737 32.74 14.26 6.97
C GLN A 737 33.15 15.21 8.12
N ASP A 738 34.39 15.70 8.04
CA ASP A 738 35.08 16.43 9.11
C ASP A 738 34.24 17.52 9.80
N HIS A 739 34.33 17.54 11.13
CA HIS A 739 33.70 18.51 12.04
C HIS A 739 32.16 18.57 11.98
N SER A 740 31.52 17.63 11.30
CA SER A 740 30.05 17.46 11.36
C SER A 740 29.57 17.02 12.75
N CYS A 741 28.29 17.24 13.05
CA CYS A 741 27.69 16.94 14.35
C CYS A 741 26.32 16.28 14.20
N VAL A 742 26.15 15.08 14.77
CA VAL A 742 24.95 14.24 14.66
C VAL A 742 24.38 13.93 16.04
N LEU A 743 23.17 14.38 16.33
CA LEU A 743 22.58 14.34 17.68
C LEU A 743 21.12 13.87 17.63
N ASN A 744 20.68 12.95 18.50
CA ASN A 744 19.28 12.49 18.58
C ASN A 744 18.69 12.09 17.20
N SER A 745 19.47 11.41 16.36
CA SER A 745 19.19 11.23 14.93
C SER A 745 19.40 9.81 14.42
N ILE A 746 18.75 9.46 13.30
CA ILE A 746 19.06 8.26 12.52
C ILE A 746 19.61 8.70 11.16
N VAL A 747 20.84 8.29 10.86
CA VAL A 747 21.48 8.49 9.56
C VAL A 747 21.32 7.21 8.75
N GLY A 748 20.58 7.29 7.64
CA GLY A 748 20.28 6.17 6.76
C GLY A 748 21.49 5.59 6.01
N TRP A 749 21.25 4.44 5.36
CA TRP A 749 22.24 3.70 4.58
C TRP A 749 22.88 4.57 3.49
N ASP A 750 24.20 4.47 3.32
CA ASP A 750 24.98 5.14 2.26
C ASP A 750 24.82 6.68 2.21
N SER A 751 24.28 7.28 3.27
CA SER A 751 24.01 8.71 3.35
C SER A 751 25.25 9.50 3.78
N THR A 752 25.50 10.63 3.12
CA THR A 752 26.65 11.49 3.35
C THR A 752 26.27 12.76 4.10
N ILE A 753 27.06 13.12 5.11
CA ILE A 753 26.95 14.36 5.88
C ILE A 753 28.23 15.17 5.67
N GLY A 754 28.11 16.33 5.03
CA GLY A 754 29.22 17.20 4.65
C GLY A 754 29.94 17.87 5.82
N LYS A 755 31.08 18.50 5.53
CA LYS A 755 31.94 19.11 6.54
C LYS A 755 31.22 20.21 7.30
N TRP A 756 31.43 20.30 8.61
CA TRP A 756 30.75 21.26 9.50
C TRP A 756 29.21 21.20 9.53
N ALA A 757 28.57 20.25 8.85
CA ALA A 757 27.12 20.12 8.83
C ALA A 757 26.57 19.64 10.18
N ARG A 758 25.34 20.03 10.52
CA ARG A 758 24.66 19.66 11.77
C ARG A 758 23.35 18.93 11.48
N VAL A 759 23.24 17.69 11.95
CA VAL A 759 22.04 16.85 11.85
C VAL A 759 21.56 16.58 13.27
N GLU A 760 20.52 17.27 13.72
CA GLU A 760 20.09 17.21 15.13
C GLU A 760 18.57 17.02 15.26
N GLY A 761 18.17 16.08 16.12
CA GLY A 761 16.83 16.00 16.68
C GLY A 761 16.75 16.63 18.07
N THR A 762 15.54 16.88 18.55
CA THR A 762 15.27 17.19 19.96
C THR A 762 15.02 15.88 20.72
N PRO A 763 15.65 15.65 21.90
CA PRO A 763 15.52 14.40 22.63
C PRO A 763 14.07 13.98 22.91
N SER A 764 13.75 12.73 22.61
CA SER A 764 12.49 12.07 22.95
C SER A 764 12.74 11.00 24.00
N ASP A 765 12.14 11.14 25.19
CA ASP A 765 12.29 10.19 26.30
C ASP A 765 10.93 9.55 26.66
N PRO A 766 10.55 8.43 26.03
CA PRO A 766 9.32 7.69 26.33
C PRO A 766 9.52 6.72 27.51
N ASN A 767 10.16 7.17 28.60
CA ASN A 767 10.34 6.39 29.81
C ASN A 767 8.97 6.09 30.47
N PRO A 768 8.52 4.83 30.56
CA PRO A 768 7.20 4.51 31.09
C PRO A 768 7.05 4.77 32.61
N ASN A 769 8.18 4.95 33.31
CA ASN A 769 8.23 5.25 34.74
C ASN A 769 8.41 6.74 35.05
N ASP A 770 8.59 7.60 34.04
CA ASP A 770 8.66 9.05 34.22
C ASP A 770 7.26 9.67 34.05
N PRO A 771 6.70 10.38 35.07
CA PRO A 771 5.41 11.07 34.95
C PRO A 771 5.43 12.24 33.95
N TYR A 772 6.60 12.74 33.56
CA TYR A 772 6.78 13.81 32.58
C TYR A 772 7.11 13.31 31.16
N ALA A 773 7.33 12.00 30.97
CA ALA A 773 7.60 11.41 29.66
C ALA A 773 6.43 11.58 28.68
N LYS A 774 6.67 12.37 27.64
CA LYS A 774 5.78 12.50 26.47
C LYS A 774 5.89 11.22 25.63
N ILE A 775 4.90 10.34 25.72
CA ILE A 775 4.89 9.09 24.95
C ILE A 775 4.63 9.31 23.46
N ASP A 776 5.31 8.50 22.64
CA ASP A 776 5.09 8.31 21.20
C ASP A 776 3.73 7.63 20.88
N SER A 777 2.63 8.31 21.22
CA SER A 777 1.29 8.00 20.68
C SER A 777 0.44 9.24 20.42
N GLU A 778 1.01 10.44 20.53
CA GLU A 778 0.50 11.59 19.78
C GLU A 778 0.81 11.37 18.29
N THR A 779 0.06 12.04 17.40
CA THR A 779 0.25 11.88 15.95
C THR A 779 1.64 12.31 15.51
N LEU A 780 2.09 11.83 14.34
CA LEU A 780 3.44 12.12 13.83
C LEU A 780 3.73 13.62 13.66
N PHE A 781 2.70 14.48 13.69
CA PHE A 781 2.80 15.91 14.01
C PHE A 781 1.83 16.34 15.12
N ARG A 782 2.12 17.52 15.67
CA ARG A 782 1.32 18.33 16.60
C ARG A 782 1.46 19.82 16.20
N ASP A 783 0.37 20.59 16.23
CA ASP A 783 0.35 22.06 16.06
C ASP A 783 1.18 22.55 14.83
N GLY A 784 0.95 21.95 13.66
CA GLY A 784 1.68 22.26 12.42
C GLY A 784 3.14 21.77 12.35
N LYS A 785 3.61 20.90 13.27
CA LYS A 785 5.05 20.53 13.40
C LYS A 785 5.27 19.03 13.67
N LEU A 786 6.33 18.46 13.09
CA LEU A 786 6.76 17.07 13.28
C LEU A 786 7.03 16.69 14.77
N THR A 787 6.47 15.55 15.20
CA THR A 787 6.62 14.90 16.52
C THR A 787 6.45 13.37 16.39
N PRO A 788 7.46 12.50 16.59
CA PRO A 788 8.68 12.72 17.36
C PRO A 788 9.67 13.65 16.68
N SER A 789 10.32 14.45 17.52
CA SER A 789 11.21 15.53 17.15
C SER A 789 12.62 15.09 16.75
N ILE A 790 12.82 13.82 16.36
CA ILE A 790 14.13 13.33 15.92
C ILE A 790 14.38 13.69 14.45
N THR A 791 15.66 13.70 14.03
CA THR A 791 16.00 13.80 12.60
C THR A 791 16.26 12.41 12.02
N ILE A 792 15.66 12.11 10.87
CA ILE A 792 15.74 10.80 10.20
C ILE A 792 16.14 11.06 8.75
N LEU A 793 17.22 10.43 8.31
CA LEU A 793 17.61 10.41 6.90
C LEU A 793 17.29 9.03 6.32
N GLY A 794 16.68 9.00 5.13
CA GLY A 794 16.57 7.80 4.30
C GLY A 794 17.93 7.31 3.79
N CYS A 795 17.92 6.27 2.97
CA CYS A 795 19.15 5.82 2.30
C CYS A 795 19.55 6.79 1.16
N ASN A 796 20.85 6.86 0.86
CA ASN A 796 21.42 7.71 -0.20
C ASN A 796 21.00 9.20 -0.08
N VAL A 797 20.96 9.73 1.14
CA VAL A 797 20.75 11.17 1.40
C VAL A 797 22.09 11.87 1.50
N ASN A 798 22.27 12.94 0.71
CA ASN A 798 23.47 13.74 0.66
C ASN A 798 23.20 15.14 1.25
N ILE A 799 23.82 15.42 2.39
CA ILE A 799 23.78 16.72 3.06
C ILE A 799 25.12 17.42 2.76
N PRO A 800 25.13 18.61 2.14
CA PRO A 800 26.36 19.30 1.79
C PRO A 800 27.03 19.92 3.04
N SER A 801 28.23 20.47 2.86
CA SER A 801 28.95 21.12 3.94
C SER A 801 28.19 22.35 4.47
N GLU A 802 28.40 22.68 5.75
CA GLU A 802 27.86 23.87 6.45
C GLU A 802 26.32 23.96 6.56
N VAL A 803 25.60 22.89 6.17
CA VAL A 803 24.12 22.82 6.25
C VAL A 803 23.62 22.28 7.60
N ILE A 804 22.46 22.78 8.03
CA ILE A 804 21.83 22.46 9.32
C ILE A 804 20.44 21.81 9.08
N ILE A 805 20.26 20.56 9.50
CA ILE A 805 19.01 19.80 9.43
C ILE A 805 18.50 19.53 10.85
N LEU A 806 17.31 20.03 11.19
CA LEU A 806 16.76 20.02 12.56
C LEU A 806 15.35 19.43 12.64
N ASN A 807 15.16 18.40 13.46
CA ASN A 807 13.88 17.71 13.66
C ASN A 807 13.16 17.38 12.32
N SER A 808 13.85 16.77 11.36
CA SER A 808 13.34 16.60 9.99
C SER A 808 13.41 15.16 9.51
N ILE A 809 12.45 14.75 8.67
CA ILE A 809 12.51 13.47 7.94
C ILE A 809 12.89 13.75 6.49
N VAL A 810 13.95 13.11 6.01
CA VAL A 810 14.41 13.20 4.62
C VAL A 810 14.18 11.85 3.96
N LEU A 811 13.39 11.79 2.89
CA LEU A 811 13.17 10.56 2.14
C LEU A 811 14.46 10.09 1.42
N PRO A 812 14.50 8.85 0.89
CA PRO A 812 15.65 8.33 0.15
C PRO A 812 16.04 9.14 -1.09
N HIS A 813 17.31 9.02 -1.49
CA HIS A 813 17.86 9.60 -2.73
C HIS A 813 17.66 11.12 -2.83
N LYS A 814 18.18 11.86 -1.84
CA LYS A 814 18.03 13.33 -1.73
C LYS A 814 19.35 14.06 -1.56
N ASP A 815 19.72 14.83 -2.57
CA ASP A 815 20.71 15.90 -2.46
C ASP A 815 20.05 17.16 -1.89
N LEU A 816 20.46 17.57 -0.69
CA LEU A 816 19.99 18.80 -0.07
C LEU A 816 20.87 19.99 -0.52
N ASN A 817 20.28 21.18 -0.65
CA ASN A 817 20.98 22.39 -1.08
C ASN A 817 20.95 23.54 -0.05
N ARG A 818 20.30 23.32 1.10
CA ARG A 818 20.10 24.32 2.16
C ARG A 818 19.79 23.67 3.51
N SER A 819 19.72 24.48 4.55
CA SER A 819 19.25 24.09 5.89
C SER A 819 17.73 23.90 5.94
N PHE A 820 17.27 22.90 6.71
CA PHE A 820 15.85 22.55 6.87
C PHE A 820 15.51 22.34 8.36
N LYS A 821 14.26 22.63 8.74
CA LYS A 821 13.81 22.49 10.13
C LYS A 821 12.34 22.13 10.25
N ASN A 822 12.02 21.16 11.12
CA ASN A 822 10.66 20.69 11.45
C ASN A 822 9.86 20.27 10.20
N GLN A 823 10.51 19.66 9.21
CA GLN A 823 9.96 19.40 7.87
C GLN A 823 10.13 17.94 7.44
N ILE A 824 9.22 17.47 6.59
CA ILE A 824 9.49 16.33 5.69
C ILE A 824 10.00 16.87 4.36
N ILE A 825 11.05 16.24 3.84
CA ILE A 825 11.62 16.46 2.52
C ILE A 825 11.35 15.18 1.72
N LEU A 826 10.48 15.25 0.71
CA LEU A 826 10.13 14.12 -0.17
C LEU A 826 11.15 13.89 -1.27
#